data_AF-A0A4V1XDM9-F1
#
_entry.id   AF-A0A4V1XDM9-F1
#
_cell.length_a   1.000
_cell.length_b   1.000
_cell.length_c   1.000
_cell.angle_alpha   90.00
_cell.angle_beta   90.00
_cell.angle_gamma   90.00
#
_symmetry.space_group_name_H-M   'P 1'
#
loop_
_entity.id
_entity.type
_entity.pdbx_description
1 polymer ?
#
loop_
_entity_poly.entity_id
_entity_poly.type
_entity_poly.pdbx_seq_one_letter_code
_entity_poly.pdbx_strand_id
1 'polypeptide(L)'
;MALYLAEPITLQCGLILPNRLVKAAMAEGMAGVDHLPGDQRCREVYGEWANGGWGMVITGNMQVDSSYLGGQNDYALDNSIAKPVIFAAWKAWAEACSQNGTKAVVQLCHPGRQTPFSKNTPIAPSPVRLDLGPGILPWLIGSVVFKKPREMTLLEIKHVVQQFADAARLAADAGFAGVEIHGAHGYLLSQFLSARSNQRDDAYSGSPLSRALLVLEVIHAVRAAVPPGFCVGIKLNSVDYQSETDMHACLEQLRAITAAGVDFLEISGGSFEDPLFNTGHDATKDALSKTQTLQSSASHATREAFFIGFAKAIRAEFKSVPLIVTGGFRTRLAMEAAIAEGSCDMVGLARPAVLDPKLPQKVLLNPSIPNHEARAAARKIKPPYLAKHLKIKAVGVGAETGWYTKQLRRIGILQDSVVVTGSNGGLGRAIVKQILRKPGLAQTCHGIYTVRSLQGASAARVSAVLSQNKQAEHAHDLVALDLASLASVRMVAESINKRVADGSIPPVRALILNAGYQEQSIQTKTEDGFDTSFQVNYLAHFLLTLLLLQSLDRQSGRIVILGSWTHNTTHPNNKLGGFTDVYVGKYQQIMSKGESTERIANGDWSSEKEHPKDPRAGIRRYGAAKLCMIMMFRELSLRLAKDPTLSRISVLCIDPGAMPSDLTRRDSWYRRVLIGRFVLSVAALISKLLWPNGPLRTTKKSAADVLQAAFDSNSLVSHPNGLYLNGSKPGDVGSEVEDASKRIRLWRDSLRYAQVKHGDTVLVDWE
;
A
#
# COMPACT_ATOMS: atom_id res chain seq x y z
N MET A 1 -16.34 -17.78 20.92
CA MET A 1 -16.38 -16.97 22.17
C MET A 1 -16.71 -15.55 21.78
N ALA A 2 -17.50 -14.84 22.59
CA ALA A 2 -17.68 -13.40 22.43
C ALA A 2 -16.32 -12.69 22.64
N LEU A 3 -16.04 -11.67 21.84
CA LEU A 3 -14.80 -10.89 21.90
C LEU A 3 -15.03 -9.67 22.81
N TYR A 4 -14.17 -9.45 23.79
CA TYR A 4 -14.22 -8.24 24.63
C TYR A 4 -14.06 -6.98 23.77
N LEU A 5 -13.23 -7.05 22.72
CA LEU A 5 -13.06 -5.94 21.78
C LEU A 5 -14.36 -5.52 21.12
N ALA A 6 -15.30 -6.44 20.90
CA ALA A 6 -16.56 -6.19 20.22
C ALA A 6 -17.64 -5.61 21.15
N GLU A 7 -17.39 -5.56 22.46
CA GLU A 7 -18.34 -5.01 23.41
C GLU A 7 -18.41 -3.49 23.33
N PRO A 8 -19.60 -2.89 23.43
CA PRO A 8 -19.74 -1.45 23.50
C PRO A 8 -19.21 -0.91 24.84
N ILE A 9 -18.79 0.35 24.84
CA ILE A 9 -18.37 1.08 26.04
C ILE A 9 -18.99 2.48 26.04
N THR A 10 -19.43 2.94 27.22
CA THR A 10 -19.97 4.29 27.41
C THR A 10 -18.95 5.14 28.16
N LEU A 11 -18.59 6.29 27.59
CA LEU A 11 -17.69 7.26 28.22
C LEU A 11 -18.45 8.11 29.25
N GLN A 12 -17.72 8.85 30.09
CA GLN A 12 -18.30 9.64 31.20
C GLN A 12 -19.29 10.72 30.72
N CYS A 13 -19.06 11.31 29.55
CA CYS A 13 -19.99 12.25 28.89
C CYS A 13 -21.25 11.60 28.27
N GLY A 14 -21.40 10.27 28.36
CA GLY A 14 -22.51 9.52 27.76
C GLY A 14 -22.30 9.09 26.31
N LEU A 15 -21.14 9.40 25.70
CA LEU A 15 -20.81 8.93 24.36
C LEU A 15 -20.66 7.41 24.35
N ILE A 16 -21.48 6.72 23.53
CA ILE A 16 -21.44 5.27 23.37
C ILE A 16 -20.59 4.92 22.15
N LEU A 17 -19.57 4.10 22.36
CA LEU A 17 -18.74 3.51 21.32
C LEU A 17 -19.20 2.07 21.07
N PRO A 18 -19.36 1.64 19.80
CA PRO A 18 -19.91 0.32 19.48
C PRO A 18 -18.92 -0.83 19.75
N ASN A 19 -17.64 -0.53 19.92
CA ASN A 19 -16.59 -1.49 20.23
C ASN A 19 -15.38 -0.76 20.87
N ARG A 20 -14.40 -1.52 21.36
CA ARG A 20 -13.24 -1.01 22.12
C ARG A 20 -12.00 -0.73 21.25
N LEU A 21 -12.14 -0.68 19.92
CA LEU A 21 -11.04 -0.37 19.00
C LEU A 21 -11.04 1.11 18.61
N VAL A 22 -9.89 1.76 18.75
CA VAL A 22 -9.70 3.18 18.46
C VAL A 22 -8.67 3.35 17.35
N LYS A 23 -9.02 4.06 16.27
CA LYS A 23 -8.01 4.54 15.32
C LYS A 23 -7.32 5.72 16.01
N ALA A 24 -6.11 5.47 16.50
CA ALA A 24 -5.35 6.46 17.27
C ALA A 24 -4.80 7.57 16.36
N ALA A 25 -4.53 8.73 16.97
CA ALA A 25 -4.01 9.90 16.27
C ALA A 25 -2.66 9.63 15.58
N MET A 26 -2.50 10.14 14.36
CA MET A 26 -1.28 10.08 13.55
C MET A 26 -1.20 11.29 12.64
N ALA A 27 -0.07 11.99 12.61
CA ALA A 27 0.15 13.09 11.67
C ALA A 27 0.09 12.61 10.21
N GLU A 28 -0.80 13.21 9.43
CA GLU A 28 -1.08 12.78 8.06
C GLU A 28 -0.27 13.53 7.01
N GLY A 29 0.10 14.79 7.28
CA GLY A 29 0.87 15.61 6.34
C GLY A 29 0.14 15.81 5.00
N MET A 30 -1.18 16.01 5.06
CA MET A 30 -2.08 16.12 3.90
C MET A 30 -2.71 17.50 3.72
N ALA A 31 -2.46 18.46 4.62
CA ALA A 31 -3.03 19.79 4.48
C ALA A 31 -2.49 20.52 3.25
N GLY A 32 -3.36 21.35 2.65
CA GLY A 32 -2.99 22.30 1.61
C GLY A 32 -2.19 23.48 2.16
N VAL A 33 -1.91 24.47 1.31
CA VAL A 33 -1.18 25.69 1.70
C VAL A 33 -1.97 26.54 2.70
N ASP A 34 -3.29 26.42 2.70
CA ASP A 34 -4.21 27.06 3.63
C ASP A 34 -4.31 26.33 4.98
N HIS A 35 -3.68 25.17 5.12
CA HIS A 35 -3.74 24.31 6.30
C HIS A 35 -5.15 23.84 6.69
N LEU A 36 -6.14 24.00 5.82
CA LEU A 36 -7.52 23.62 6.11
C LEU A 36 -7.76 22.12 5.89
N PRO A 37 -8.63 21.49 6.70
CA PRO A 37 -9.07 20.12 6.48
C PRO A 37 -10.19 20.06 5.43
N GLY A 38 -10.75 18.86 5.23
CA GLY A 38 -12.01 18.70 4.50
C GLY A 38 -11.90 18.78 2.98
N ASP A 39 -10.70 18.84 2.40
CA ASP A 39 -10.49 18.64 0.97
C ASP A 39 -10.87 17.21 0.54
N GLN A 40 -10.92 16.96 -0.78
CA GLN A 40 -11.32 15.64 -1.28
C GLN A 40 -10.47 14.51 -0.70
N ARG A 41 -9.15 14.73 -0.62
CA ARG A 41 -8.20 13.75 -0.10
C ARG A 41 -8.48 13.40 1.36
N CYS A 42 -8.66 14.42 2.19
CA CYS A 42 -9.02 14.29 3.59
C CYS A 42 -10.31 13.46 3.73
N ARG A 43 -11.35 13.82 2.98
CA ARG A 43 -12.65 13.14 3.04
C ARG A 43 -12.59 11.66 2.63
N GLU A 44 -11.81 11.32 1.61
CA GLU A 44 -11.61 9.93 1.18
C GLU A 44 -10.94 9.07 2.26
N VAL A 45 -9.82 9.56 2.82
CA VAL A 45 -9.07 8.83 3.84
C VAL A 45 -9.90 8.63 5.11
N TYR A 46 -10.53 9.70 5.57
CA TYR A 46 -11.36 9.65 6.77
C TYR A 46 -12.65 8.87 6.56
N GLY A 47 -13.23 8.89 5.35
CA GLY A 47 -14.35 8.04 4.98
C GLY A 47 -14.00 6.55 5.04
N GLU A 48 -12.82 6.13 4.56
CA GLU A 48 -12.39 4.73 4.67
C GLU A 48 -12.22 4.28 6.13
N TRP A 49 -11.71 5.13 7.02
CA TRP A 49 -11.68 4.83 8.45
C TRP A 49 -13.08 4.83 9.07
N ALA A 50 -13.93 5.81 8.74
CA ALA A 50 -15.30 5.85 9.24
C ALA A 50 -16.08 4.58 8.86
N ASN A 51 -15.83 4.03 7.67
CA ASN A 51 -16.45 2.82 7.16
C ASN A 51 -15.74 1.52 7.61
N GLY A 52 -14.66 1.62 8.38
CA GLY A 52 -13.85 0.47 8.81
C GLY A 52 -14.36 -0.26 10.05
N GLY A 53 -15.40 0.26 10.70
CA GLY A 53 -15.99 -0.28 11.93
C GLY A 53 -15.15 -0.05 13.18
N TRP A 54 -14.40 1.05 13.22
CA TRP A 54 -13.74 1.52 14.43
C TRP A 54 -14.79 1.97 15.45
N GLY A 55 -14.52 1.71 16.74
CA GLY A 55 -15.33 2.23 17.84
C GLY A 55 -15.21 3.75 17.92
N MET A 56 -14.00 4.26 17.74
CA MET A 56 -13.71 5.69 17.68
C MET A 56 -12.58 5.98 16.68
N VAL A 57 -12.69 7.10 15.96
CA VAL A 57 -11.66 7.62 15.05
C VAL A 57 -11.11 8.92 15.64
N ILE A 58 -9.85 8.92 16.05
CA ILE A 58 -9.14 10.13 16.47
C ILE A 58 -8.37 10.68 15.25
N THR A 59 -8.53 11.96 14.96
CA THR A 59 -7.83 12.62 13.85
C THR A 59 -6.32 12.65 14.09
N GLY A 60 -5.53 12.95 13.05
CA GLY A 60 -4.19 13.44 13.27
C GLY A 60 -4.17 14.86 13.84
N ASN A 61 -2.95 15.39 13.95
CA ASN A 61 -2.65 16.64 14.62
C ASN A 61 -3.41 17.82 13.99
N MET A 62 -4.27 18.47 14.78
CA MET A 62 -4.88 19.75 14.47
C MET A 62 -4.19 20.84 15.31
N GLN A 63 -3.33 21.65 14.67
CA GLN A 63 -2.63 22.73 15.35
C GLN A 63 -3.62 23.86 15.66
N VAL A 64 -3.66 24.33 16.90
CA VAL A 64 -4.57 25.41 17.31
C VAL A 64 -4.16 26.80 16.77
N ASP A 65 -2.97 26.90 16.17
CA ASP A 65 -2.43 28.13 15.57
C ASP A 65 -1.53 27.82 14.36
N SER A 66 -1.86 28.37 13.18
CA SER A 66 -1.07 28.21 11.95
C SER A 66 0.32 28.85 12.01
N SER A 67 0.57 29.70 13.00
CA SER A 67 1.88 30.27 13.29
C SER A 67 2.86 29.22 13.81
N TYR A 68 2.38 28.11 14.39
CA TYR A 68 3.21 27.07 14.99
C TYR A 68 2.85 25.68 14.45
N LEU A 69 3.63 25.21 13.47
CA LEU A 69 3.42 23.90 12.85
C LEU A 69 4.46 22.87 13.27
N GLY A 70 4.01 21.66 13.63
CA GLY A 70 4.88 20.50 13.88
C GLY A 70 5.39 19.87 12.57
N GLY A 71 4.53 19.82 11.56
CA GLY A 71 4.85 19.44 10.18
C GLY A 71 4.35 20.48 9.18
N GLN A 72 5.05 20.63 8.05
CA GLN A 72 4.71 21.63 7.02
C GLN A 72 3.29 21.49 6.48
N ASN A 73 2.72 20.28 6.48
CA ASN A 73 1.39 19.99 5.95
C ASN A 73 0.44 19.51 7.04
N ASP A 74 0.65 19.96 8.29
CA ASP A 74 -0.31 19.75 9.37
C ASP A 74 -1.54 20.63 9.14
N TYR A 75 -2.71 20.15 9.58
CA TYR A 75 -3.90 21.00 9.64
C TYR A 75 -3.74 22.01 10.76
N ALA A 76 -4.15 23.26 10.54
CA ALA A 76 -4.00 24.33 11.50
C ALA A 76 -5.14 25.35 11.44
N LEU A 77 -5.45 25.99 12.57
CA LEU A 77 -6.37 27.13 12.59
C LEU A 77 -5.62 28.39 12.21
N ASP A 78 -6.05 29.02 11.12
CA ASP A 78 -5.56 30.32 10.70
C ASP A 78 -6.68 31.35 10.78
N ASN A 79 -6.60 32.23 11.78
CA ASN A 79 -7.60 33.28 12.01
C ASN A 79 -7.59 34.38 10.94
N SER A 80 -6.62 34.39 10.01
CA SER A 80 -6.66 35.28 8.84
C SER A 80 -7.61 34.78 7.74
N ILE A 81 -8.00 33.51 7.78
CA ILE A 81 -8.99 32.94 6.87
C ILE A 81 -10.40 33.31 7.36
N ALA A 82 -11.30 33.62 6.41
CA ALA A 82 -12.68 33.95 6.74
C ALA A 82 -13.38 32.80 7.47
N LYS A 83 -14.01 33.09 8.63
CA LYS A 83 -14.69 32.10 9.48
C LYS A 83 -15.64 31.15 8.74
N PRO A 84 -16.48 31.59 7.77
CA PRO A 84 -17.34 30.67 7.02
C PRO A 84 -16.58 29.61 6.22
N VAL A 85 -15.37 29.92 5.74
CA VAL A 85 -14.52 28.98 4.99
C VAL A 85 -13.94 27.94 5.93
N ILE A 86 -13.43 28.37 7.10
CA ILE A 86 -12.92 27.46 8.15
C ILE A 86 -14.04 26.52 8.59
N PHE A 87 -15.23 27.07 8.88
CA PHE A 87 -16.37 26.28 9.32
C PHE A 87 -16.80 25.25 8.26
N ALA A 88 -16.89 25.64 6.99
CA ALA A 88 -17.24 24.71 5.91
C ALA A 88 -16.22 23.57 5.77
N ALA A 89 -14.92 23.87 5.88
CA ALA A 89 -13.85 22.88 5.86
C ALA A 89 -13.94 21.88 7.02
N TRP A 90 -14.14 22.39 8.25
CA TRP A 90 -14.30 21.56 9.44
C TRP A 90 -15.57 20.70 9.40
N LYS A 91 -16.68 21.26 8.91
CA LYS A 91 -17.93 20.51 8.73
C LYS A 91 -17.77 19.37 7.74
N ALA A 92 -17.17 19.63 6.57
CA ALA A 92 -16.90 18.59 5.57
C ALA A 92 -15.97 17.49 6.10
N TRP A 93 -15.03 17.86 6.98
CA TRP A 93 -14.17 16.91 7.66
C TRP A 93 -14.93 16.04 8.68
N ALA A 94 -15.76 16.66 9.53
CA ALA A 94 -16.60 15.97 10.51
C ALA A 94 -17.56 14.98 9.85
N GLU A 95 -18.21 15.38 8.75
CA GLU A 95 -19.11 14.54 7.96
C GLU A 95 -18.39 13.30 7.40
N ALA A 96 -17.17 13.46 6.89
CA ALA A 96 -16.38 12.34 6.38
C ALA A 96 -15.93 11.38 7.49
N CYS A 97 -15.51 11.91 8.64
CA CYS A 97 -15.08 11.09 9.78
C CYS A 97 -16.23 10.34 10.45
N SER A 98 -17.47 10.83 10.32
CA SER A 98 -18.65 10.33 11.05
C SER A 98 -19.60 9.52 10.17
N GLN A 99 -19.18 9.12 8.96
CA GLN A 99 -19.95 8.23 8.10
C GLN A 99 -20.34 6.95 8.85
N ASN A 100 -21.54 6.44 8.57
CA ASN A 100 -22.11 5.25 9.22
C ASN A 100 -22.19 5.35 10.76
N GLY A 101 -22.27 6.56 11.30
CA GLY A 101 -22.46 6.81 12.74
C GLY A 101 -21.19 6.66 13.58
N THR A 102 -20.02 6.50 12.95
CA THR A 102 -18.71 6.41 13.61
C THR A 102 -18.44 7.65 14.45
N LYS A 103 -17.88 7.46 15.64
CA LYS A 103 -17.57 8.56 16.57
C LYS A 103 -16.19 9.11 16.26
N ALA A 104 -16.15 10.38 15.85
CA ALA A 104 -14.92 11.08 15.49
C ALA A 104 -14.53 12.11 16.54
N VAL A 105 -13.25 12.12 16.91
CA VAL A 105 -12.66 13.03 17.91
C VAL A 105 -11.46 13.75 17.29
N VAL A 106 -11.40 15.09 17.41
CA VAL A 106 -10.30 15.88 16.87
C VAL A 106 -9.16 15.97 17.88
N GLN A 107 -7.93 15.60 17.49
CA GLN A 107 -6.76 15.81 18.34
C GLN A 107 -6.24 17.25 18.21
N LEU A 108 -6.45 18.06 19.25
CA LEU A 108 -5.98 19.44 19.33
C LEU A 108 -4.56 19.49 19.90
N CYS A 109 -3.67 20.22 19.24
CA CYS A 109 -2.27 20.26 19.61
C CYS A 109 -1.62 21.65 19.42
N HIS A 110 -0.49 21.85 20.10
CA HIS A 110 0.41 22.97 19.90
C HIS A 110 1.86 22.45 20.02
N PRO A 111 2.77 22.68 19.06
CA PRO A 111 4.07 21.98 19.04
C PRO A 111 5.07 22.56 20.05
N GLY A 112 4.87 23.82 20.46
CA GLY A 112 5.76 24.52 21.39
C GLY A 112 7.19 24.57 20.84
N ARG A 113 8.18 24.07 21.60
CA ARG A 113 9.58 23.99 21.13
C ARG A 113 9.80 23.07 19.91
N GLN A 114 8.85 22.21 19.54
CA GLN A 114 8.94 21.31 18.38
C GLN A 114 8.33 21.93 17.10
N THR A 115 8.64 23.18 16.83
CA THR A 115 8.08 23.93 15.70
C THR A 115 9.16 24.20 14.64
N PRO A 116 9.43 23.25 13.71
CA PRO A 116 10.45 23.42 12.68
C PRO A 116 10.02 24.35 11.55
N PHE A 117 8.71 24.50 11.34
CA PHE A 117 8.13 25.31 10.27
C PHE A 117 7.27 26.41 10.91
N SER A 118 7.87 27.57 11.19
CA SER A 118 7.13 28.72 11.72
C SER A 118 7.67 30.03 11.19
N LYS A 119 6.74 30.96 10.96
CA LYS A 119 7.04 32.38 10.68
C LYS A 119 7.59 33.08 11.93
N ASN A 120 7.21 32.62 13.12
CA ASN A 120 7.55 33.21 14.41
C ASN A 120 8.65 32.42 15.12
N THR A 121 9.22 33.02 16.17
CA THR A 121 10.07 32.27 17.11
C THR A 121 9.19 31.29 17.88
N PRO A 122 9.55 29.99 17.96
CA PRO A 122 8.80 29.02 18.74
C PRO A 122 8.64 29.47 20.19
N ILE A 123 7.51 29.13 20.81
CA ILE A 123 7.21 29.43 22.21
C ILE A 123 7.20 28.15 23.04
N ALA A 124 7.61 28.27 24.31
CA ALA A 124 7.71 27.15 25.25
C ALA A 124 7.59 27.67 26.69
N PRO A 125 7.41 26.80 27.70
CA PRO A 125 7.44 27.22 29.10
C PRO A 125 8.75 27.91 29.48
N SER A 126 9.89 27.47 28.94
CA SER A 126 11.22 28.05 29.19
C SER A 126 12.10 27.96 27.93
N PRO A 127 13.21 28.73 27.84
CA PRO A 127 14.03 28.81 26.63
C PRO A 127 15.00 27.62 26.48
N VAL A 128 14.48 26.40 26.64
CA VAL A 128 15.21 25.11 26.61
C VAL A 128 15.11 24.52 25.20
N ARG A 129 16.26 24.23 24.57
CA ARG A 129 16.31 23.62 23.23
C ARG A 129 15.84 22.16 23.26
N LEU A 130 15.41 21.67 22.09
CA LEU A 130 15.15 20.25 21.89
C LEU A 130 16.48 19.48 21.88
N ASP A 131 16.58 18.41 22.67
CA ASP A 131 17.76 17.55 22.75
C ASP A 131 17.61 16.32 21.86
N LEU A 132 18.27 16.32 20.70
CA LEU A 132 18.25 15.20 19.74
C LEU A 132 19.32 14.13 20.03
N GLY A 133 20.00 14.21 21.18
CA GLY A 133 21.03 13.28 21.64
C GLY A 133 22.44 13.86 21.62
N PRO A 134 23.42 13.12 22.18
CA PRO A 134 24.77 13.61 22.39
C PRO A 134 25.56 13.76 21.07
N GLY A 135 26.35 14.82 20.97
CA GLY A 135 27.32 15.04 19.89
C GLY A 135 27.09 16.32 19.07
N ILE A 136 28.15 16.77 18.37
CA ILE A 136 28.15 18.03 17.59
C ILE A 136 27.13 17.98 16.43
N LEU A 137 26.98 16.82 15.77
CA LEU A 137 26.13 16.70 14.58
C LEU A 137 24.62 16.71 14.90
N PRO A 138 24.10 15.95 15.89
CA PRO A 138 22.71 16.11 16.37
C PRO A 138 22.42 17.52 16.91
N TRP A 139 23.38 18.13 17.63
CA TRP A 139 23.25 19.51 18.10
C TRP A 139 23.13 20.52 16.95
N LEU A 140 23.93 20.36 15.90
CA LEU A 140 23.91 21.23 14.73
C LEU A 140 22.63 21.08 13.92
N ILE A 141 22.16 19.83 13.71
CA ILE A 141 20.86 19.56 13.06
C ILE A 141 19.71 20.14 13.89
N GLY A 142 19.70 19.89 15.20
CA GLY A 142 18.71 20.44 16.12
C GLY A 142 18.68 21.96 16.10
N SER A 143 19.85 22.60 16.08
CA SER A 143 19.97 24.07 16.07
C SER A 143 19.56 24.71 14.74
N VAL A 144 19.67 23.99 13.62
CA VAL A 144 19.26 24.48 12.29
C VAL A 144 17.76 24.24 12.05
N VAL A 145 17.24 23.09 12.47
CA VAL A 145 15.85 22.67 12.21
C VAL A 145 14.89 23.22 13.27
N PHE A 146 15.28 23.24 14.54
CA PHE A 146 14.45 23.71 15.66
C PHE A 146 15.11 24.93 16.31
N LYS A 147 14.55 26.12 16.01
CA LYS A 147 15.01 27.37 16.64
C LYS A 147 14.88 27.28 18.16
N LYS A 148 15.80 27.92 18.89
CA LYS A 148 15.68 28.06 20.35
C LYS A 148 14.34 28.73 20.68
N PRO A 149 13.48 28.12 21.51
CA PRO A 149 12.21 28.73 21.84
C PRO A 149 12.40 29.93 22.76
N ARG A 150 11.40 30.82 22.76
CA ARG A 150 11.25 31.87 23.77
C ARG A 150 10.32 31.38 24.88
N GLU A 151 10.60 31.83 26.10
CA GLU A 151 9.70 31.69 27.22
C GLU A 151 8.36 32.41 26.98
N MET A 152 7.25 31.72 27.20
CA MET A 152 5.91 32.29 27.10
C MET A 152 5.65 33.32 28.19
N THR A 153 4.98 34.42 27.81
CA THR A 153 4.42 35.37 28.77
C THR A 153 3.07 34.86 29.32
N LEU A 154 2.62 35.40 30.45
CA LEU A 154 1.30 35.06 31.00
C LEU A 154 0.13 35.35 30.03
N LEU A 155 0.27 36.39 29.19
CA LEU A 155 -0.75 36.71 28.18
C LEU A 155 -0.79 35.64 27.07
N GLU A 156 0.36 35.11 26.67
CA GLU A 156 0.45 34.05 25.67
C GLU A 156 -0.07 32.72 26.20
N ILE A 157 0.15 32.43 27.48
CA ILE A 157 -0.44 31.27 28.16
C ILE A 157 -1.97 31.38 28.08
N LYS A 158 -2.55 32.51 28.49
CA LYS A 158 -4.00 32.77 28.37
C LYS A 158 -4.50 32.69 26.93
N HIS A 159 -3.72 33.19 25.97
CA HIS A 159 -4.08 33.13 24.56
C HIS A 159 -4.14 31.69 24.05
N VAL A 160 -3.15 30.86 24.38
CA VAL A 160 -3.15 29.43 24.02
C VAL A 160 -4.35 28.71 24.64
N VAL A 161 -4.68 28.97 25.90
CA VAL A 161 -5.91 28.43 26.54
C VAL A 161 -7.15 28.76 25.71
N GLN A 162 -7.29 30.02 25.28
CA GLN A 162 -8.40 30.45 24.43
C GLN A 162 -8.39 29.77 23.06
N GLN A 163 -7.23 29.59 22.42
CA GLN A 163 -7.12 28.91 21.13
C GLN A 163 -7.60 27.45 21.20
N PHE A 164 -7.27 26.71 22.28
CA PHE A 164 -7.80 25.36 22.49
C PHE A 164 -9.32 25.36 22.68
N ALA A 165 -9.85 26.31 23.46
CA ALA A 165 -11.30 26.44 23.66
C ALA A 165 -12.05 26.80 22.37
N ASP A 166 -11.52 27.72 21.57
CA ASP A 166 -12.11 28.12 20.30
C ASP A 166 -12.09 26.98 19.28
N ALA A 167 -10.99 26.22 19.22
CA ALA A 167 -10.88 25.03 18.38
C ALA A 167 -11.86 23.93 18.80
N ALA A 168 -12.05 23.72 20.10
CA ALA A 168 -13.01 22.74 20.61
C ALA A 168 -14.47 23.15 20.34
N ARG A 169 -14.80 24.44 20.48
CA ARG A 169 -16.12 24.96 20.09
C ARG A 169 -16.38 24.75 18.60
N LEU A 170 -15.40 25.07 17.75
CA LEU A 170 -15.50 24.83 16.32
C LEU A 170 -15.68 23.33 15.99
N ALA A 171 -14.99 22.44 16.70
CA ALA A 171 -15.16 20.99 16.56
C ALA A 171 -16.60 20.54 16.88
N ALA A 172 -17.16 21.06 17.98
CA ALA A 172 -18.53 20.80 18.39
C ALA A 172 -19.54 21.33 17.36
N ASP A 173 -19.38 22.59 16.92
CA ASP A 173 -20.25 23.21 15.92
C ASP A 173 -20.21 22.51 14.56
N ALA A 174 -19.04 21.97 14.18
CA ALA A 174 -18.85 21.23 12.94
C ALA A 174 -19.47 19.81 12.97
N GLY A 175 -19.75 19.27 14.16
CA GLY A 175 -20.41 17.97 14.34
C GLY A 175 -19.48 16.81 14.72
N PHE A 176 -18.27 17.08 15.23
CA PHE A 176 -17.46 16.02 15.84
C PHE A 176 -18.11 15.50 17.14
N ALA A 177 -17.76 14.29 17.57
CA ALA A 177 -18.23 13.72 18.83
C ALA A 177 -17.42 14.20 20.05
N GLY A 178 -16.22 14.74 19.81
CA GLY A 178 -15.35 15.23 20.88
C GLY A 178 -14.03 15.82 20.39
N VAL A 179 -13.18 16.17 21.37
CA VAL A 179 -11.77 16.53 21.18
C VAL A 179 -10.86 15.71 22.09
N GLU A 180 -9.63 15.51 21.66
CA GLU A 180 -8.53 14.99 22.46
C GLU A 180 -7.47 16.08 22.62
N ILE A 181 -7.16 16.44 23.86
CA ILE A 181 -6.11 17.40 24.20
C ILE A 181 -4.76 16.70 24.15
N HIS A 182 -3.83 17.19 23.32
CA HIS A 182 -2.52 16.57 23.16
C HIS A 182 -1.50 17.02 24.22
N GLY A 183 -1.40 16.26 25.31
CA GLY A 183 -0.44 16.43 26.40
C GLY A 183 0.77 15.49 26.35
N ALA A 184 1.19 15.03 25.17
CA ALA A 184 2.21 13.98 25.03
C ALA A 184 3.34 14.33 24.03
N HIS A 185 4.30 13.42 23.88
CA HIS A 185 5.36 13.40 22.87
C HIS A 185 6.27 14.65 22.82
N GLY A 186 6.31 15.44 23.89
CA GLY A 186 7.12 16.66 23.98
C GLY A 186 6.49 17.89 23.32
N TYR A 187 5.18 17.89 23.03
CA TYR A 187 4.39 19.05 22.60
C TYR A 187 4.17 20.04 23.77
N LEU A 188 3.64 21.24 23.49
CA LEU A 188 3.61 22.35 24.44
C LEU A 188 3.08 21.96 25.83
N LEU A 189 1.92 21.29 25.90
CA LEU A 189 1.32 20.91 27.17
C LEU A 189 2.21 19.92 27.96
N SER A 190 2.81 18.93 27.28
CA SER A 190 3.80 18.05 27.92
C SER A 190 5.07 18.78 28.34
N GLN A 191 5.46 19.85 27.64
CA GLN A 191 6.61 20.68 28.02
C GLN A 191 6.35 21.38 29.36
N PHE A 192 5.11 21.82 29.62
CA PHE A 192 4.72 22.40 30.92
C PHE A 192 4.70 21.36 32.04
N LEU A 193 4.19 20.15 31.76
CA LEU A 193 4.12 19.07 32.75
C LEU A 193 5.50 18.59 33.24
N SER A 194 6.52 18.66 32.38
CA SER A 194 7.87 18.18 32.66
C SER A 194 8.75 19.22 33.35
N ALA A 195 9.36 18.85 34.48
CA ALA A 195 10.37 19.66 35.17
C ALA A 195 11.66 19.86 34.34
N ARG A 196 11.87 19.05 33.28
CA ARG A 196 13.07 19.15 32.42
C ARG A 196 12.98 20.32 31.45
N SER A 197 11.78 20.60 30.94
CA SER A 197 11.52 21.67 29.97
C SER A 197 10.87 22.90 30.57
N ASN A 198 10.22 22.78 31.73
CA ASN A 198 9.61 23.88 32.46
C ASN A 198 10.50 24.30 33.63
N GLN A 199 11.21 25.42 33.44
CA GLN A 199 12.15 26.02 34.39
C GLN A 199 11.68 27.43 34.81
N ARG A 200 10.38 27.71 34.70
CA ARG A 200 9.80 29.00 35.11
C ARG A 200 9.92 29.18 36.61
N ASP A 201 9.83 30.43 37.04
CA ASP A 201 9.81 30.88 38.43
C ASP A 201 8.43 31.43 38.87
N ASP A 202 7.41 31.27 38.03
CA ASP A 202 6.03 31.68 38.29
C ASP A 202 5.11 30.52 38.69
N ALA A 203 3.80 30.80 38.78
CA ALA A 203 2.78 29.84 39.21
C ALA A 203 2.72 28.56 38.35
N TYR A 204 3.21 28.58 37.11
CA TYR A 204 3.15 27.45 36.19
C TYR A 204 4.31 26.46 36.35
N SER A 205 5.13 26.58 37.39
CA SER A 205 6.32 25.74 37.63
C SER A 205 6.53 25.44 39.13
N GLY A 206 7.56 24.66 39.46
CA GLY A 206 7.85 24.22 40.83
C GLY A 206 7.20 22.88 41.16
N SER A 207 5.98 22.88 41.72
CA SER A 207 5.29 21.65 42.12
C SER A 207 4.70 20.87 40.92
N PRO A 208 4.47 19.55 41.03
CA PRO A 208 3.76 18.79 39.99
C PRO A 208 2.40 19.40 39.61
N LEU A 209 1.62 19.87 40.59
CA LEU A 209 0.34 20.56 40.36
C LEU A 209 0.51 21.91 39.66
N SER A 210 1.49 22.71 40.08
CA SER A 210 1.83 23.99 39.43
C SER A 210 2.16 23.79 37.95
N ARG A 211 2.93 22.75 37.62
CA ARG A 211 3.25 22.36 36.24
C ARG A 211 2.03 21.88 35.43
N ALA A 212 0.99 21.37 36.09
CA ALA A 212 -0.25 20.96 35.45
C ALA A 212 -1.24 22.12 35.22
N LEU A 213 -1.03 23.31 35.81
CA LEU A 213 -2.00 24.41 35.75
C LEU A 213 -2.44 24.77 34.33
N LEU A 214 -1.53 24.90 33.37
CA LEU A 214 -1.90 25.18 31.98
C LEU A 214 -2.83 24.09 31.41
N VAL A 215 -2.56 22.81 31.71
CA VAL A 215 -3.41 21.71 31.24
C VAL A 215 -4.80 21.77 31.87
N LEU A 216 -4.89 22.08 33.17
CA LEU A 216 -6.16 22.25 33.88
C LEU A 216 -6.95 23.45 33.33
N GLU A 217 -6.28 24.57 33.09
CA GLU A 217 -6.90 25.76 32.47
C GLU A 217 -7.44 25.45 31.07
N VAL A 218 -6.68 24.70 30.25
CA VAL A 218 -7.14 24.24 28.93
C VAL A 218 -8.37 23.33 29.07
N ILE A 219 -8.36 22.34 29.97
CA ILE A 219 -9.51 21.44 30.17
C ILE A 219 -10.75 22.23 30.60
N HIS A 220 -10.63 23.13 31.57
CA HIS A 220 -11.75 23.94 32.03
C HIS A 220 -12.28 24.88 30.95
N ALA A 221 -11.40 25.53 30.18
CA ALA A 221 -11.80 26.42 29.09
C ALA A 221 -12.49 25.66 27.95
N VAL A 222 -11.97 24.48 27.59
CA VAL A 222 -12.60 23.58 26.61
C VAL A 222 -13.98 23.13 27.10
N ARG A 223 -14.09 22.67 28.35
CA ARG A 223 -15.37 22.25 28.95
C ARG A 223 -16.41 23.37 28.99
N ALA A 224 -15.98 24.60 29.28
CA ALA A 224 -16.87 25.76 29.25
C ALA A 224 -17.32 26.15 27.84
N ALA A 225 -16.56 25.78 26.80
CA ALA A 225 -16.81 26.16 25.41
C ALA A 225 -17.65 25.14 24.63
N VAL A 226 -17.88 23.94 25.16
CA VAL A 226 -18.55 22.82 24.46
C VAL A 226 -19.77 22.30 25.24
N PRO A 227 -20.74 21.65 24.58
CA PRO A 227 -21.89 21.05 25.27
C PRO A 227 -21.49 19.95 26.27
N PRO A 228 -22.28 19.70 27.35
CA PRO A 228 -21.94 18.69 28.36
C PRO A 228 -21.75 17.26 27.84
N GLY A 229 -22.46 16.88 26.76
CA GLY A 229 -22.34 15.57 26.12
C GLY A 229 -21.20 15.46 25.10
N PHE A 230 -20.43 16.52 24.88
CA PHE A 230 -19.29 16.52 23.96
C PHE A 230 -18.06 15.92 24.64
N CYS A 231 -17.44 14.92 24.00
CA CYS A 231 -16.35 14.18 24.60
C CYS A 231 -15.07 15.03 24.70
N VAL A 232 -14.39 15.04 25.84
CA VAL A 232 -13.08 15.68 26.03
C VAL A 232 -12.13 14.67 26.65
N GLY A 233 -11.21 14.15 25.83
CA GLY A 233 -10.12 13.27 26.29
C GLY A 233 -8.79 14.00 26.40
N ILE A 234 -7.81 13.34 27.00
CA ILE A 234 -6.42 13.82 27.02
C ILE A 234 -5.45 12.67 26.75
N LYS A 235 -4.45 12.95 25.91
CA LYS A 235 -3.35 12.03 25.62
C LYS A 235 -2.11 12.42 26.40
N LEU A 236 -1.52 11.46 27.12
CA LEU A 236 -0.29 11.62 27.88
C LEU A 236 0.77 10.61 27.44
N ASN A 237 2.02 10.92 27.75
CA ASN A 237 3.18 10.14 27.37
C ASN A 237 3.73 9.35 28.56
N SER A 238 3.99 8.06 28.37
CA SER A 238 4.53 7.22 29.45
C SER A 238 6.04 7.39 29.67
N VAL A 239 6.78 7.92 28.69
CA VAL A 239 8.26 7.86 28.68
C VAL A 239 8.93 9.03 29.39
N ASP A 240 8.13 10.02 29.81
CA ASP A 240 8.61 11.19 30.56
C ASP A 240 8.83 10.87 32.05
N TYR A 241 8.49 9.65 32.51
CA TYR A 241 8.43 9.28 33.92
C TYR A 241 9.34 8.10 34.28
N GLN A 242 10.65 8.25 34.11
CA GLN A 242 11.61 7.13 34.19
C GLN A 242 12.11 6.83 35.61
N SER A 243 11.72 7.61 36.61
CA SER A 243 12.05 7.43 38.02
C SER A 243 10.79 7.30 38.90
N GLU A 244 10.91 6.73 40.10
CA GLU A 244 9.80 6.66 41.07
C GLU A 244 9.28 8.05 41.44
N THR A 245 10.17 9.04 41.57
CA THR A 245 9.79 10.44 41.82
C THR A 245 8.97 11.02 40.67
N ASP A 246 9.33 10.72 39.43
CA ASP A 246 8.57 11.18 38.26
C ASP A 246 7.21 10.49 38.20
N MET A 247 7.13 9.20 38.55
CA MET A 247 5.87 8.45 38.63
C MET A 247 4.92 9.07 39.67
N HIS A 248 5.40 9.39 40.87
CA HIS A 248 4.59 10.04 41.90
C HIS A 248 4.07 11.41 41.44
N ALA A 249 4.94 12.22 40.81
CA ALA A 249 4.54 13.49 40.23
C ALA A 249 3.49 13.31 39.11
N CYS A 250 3.63 12.28 38.27
CA CYS A 250 2.66 11.93 37.22
C CYS A 250 1.29 11.61 37.82
N LEU A 251 1.24 10.75 38.83
CA LEU A 251 -0.01 10.34 39.50
C LEU A 251 -0.69 11.54 40.17
N GLU A 252 0.08 12.44 40.80
CA GLU A 252 -0.45 13.69 41.36
C GLU A 252 -1.07 14.58 40.27
N GLN A 253 -0.37 14.78 39.15
CA GLN A 253 -0.88 15.54 37.99
C GLN A 253 -2.14 14.89 37.41
N LEU A 254 -2.15 13.56 37.27
CA LEU A 254 -3.28 12.79 36.75
C LEU A 254 -4.51 12.88 37.66
N ARG A 255 -4.36 12.92 38.99
CA ARG A 255 -5.49 13.16 39.91
C ARG A 255 -6.15 14.49 39.64
N ALA A 256 -5.36 15.56 39.47
CA ALA A 256 -5.92 16.87 39.15
C ALA A 256 -6.57 16.90 37.75
N ILE A 257 -5.92 16.30 36.74
CA ILE A 257 -6.42 16.24 35.36
C ILE A 257 -7.73 15.44 35.26
N THR A 258 -7.81 14.30 35.94
CA THR A 258 -9.04 13.48 35.95
C THR A 258 -10.16 14.16 36.72
N ALA A 259 -9.85 14.83 37.84
CA ALA A 259 -10.82 15.62 38.60
C ALA A 259 -11.34 16.84 37.82
N ALA A 260 -10.54 17.40 36.90
CA ALA A 260 -10.98 18.47 35.99
C ALA A 260 -12.03 17.98 34.95
N GLY A 261 -12.29 16.68 34.88
CA GLY A 261 -13.40 16.10 34.14
C GLY A 261 -13.06 15.72 32.71
N VAL A 262 -12.05 14.89 32.49
CA VAL A 262 -11.80 14.24 31.17
C VAL A 262 -12.61 12.94 31.03
N ASP A 263 -13.08 12.63 29.82
CA ASP A 263 -13.94 11.47 29.54
C ASP A 263 -13.15 10.18 29.24
N PHE A 264 -11.89 10.32 28.84
CA PHE A 264 -10.96 9.21 28.67
C PHE A 264 -9.52 9.70 28.81
N LEU A 265 -8.62 8.77 29.15
CA LEU A 265 -7.18 8.97 29.17
C LEU A 265 -6.54 8.09 28.09
N GLU A 266 -5.76 8.67 27.17
CA GLU A 266 -4.92 7.89 26.26
C GLU A 266 -3.46 7.90 26.72
N ILE A 267 -2.87 6.71 26.87
CA ILE A 267 -1.44 6.53 27.14
C ILE A 267 -0.72 6.04 25.89
N SER A 268 0.31 6.78 25.51
CA SER A 268 1.20 6.48 24.39
C SER A 268 2.67 6.47 24.83
N GLY A 269 3.54 5.83 24.06
CA GLY A 269 4.98 5.79 24.31
C GLY A 269 5.83 6.52 23.25
N GLY A 270 6.77 7.36 23.70
CA GLY A 270 7.87 7.93 22.91
C GLY A 270 7.86 9.46 22.78
N SER A 271 8.94 10.06 22.28
CA SER A 271 9.07 11.49 21.93
C SER A 271 10.13 11.67 20.83
N PHE A 272 10.33 12.87 20.28
CA PHE A 272 11.45 13.10 19.34
C PHE A 272 12.83 12.89 19.99
N GLU A 273 12.92 13.07 21.32
CA GLU A 273 14.14 12.86 22.10
C GLU A 273 14.33 11.36 22.44
N ASP A 274 13.22 10.59 22.54
CA ASP A 274 13.24 9.13 22.69
C ASP A 274 12.11 8.44 21.87
N PRO A 275 12.32 8.13 20.57
CA PRO A 275 11.25 7.78 19.63
C PRO A 275 10.77 6.33 19.77
N LEU A 276 10.29 5.97 20.95
CA LEU A 276 9.76 4.64 21.29
C LEU A 276 8.50 4.28 20.50
N PHE A 277 7.79 5.25 19.91
CA PHE A 277 6.72 5.00 18.93
C PHE A 277 7.21 4.22 17.69
N ASN A 278 8.52 4.25 17.39
CA ASN A 278 9.11 3.60 16.22
C ASN A 278 9.53 2.14 16.48
N THR A 279 9.63 1.70 17.74
CA THR A 279 9.99 0.32 18.08
C THR A 279 8.75 -0.55 18.16
N GLY A 280 8.28 -1.04 17.01
CA GLY A 280 7.36 -2.19 17.00
C GLY A 280 7.98 -3.40 17.73
N HIS A 281 7.10 -4.24 18.30
CA HIS A 281 7.25 -5.43 19.15
C HIS A 281 8.25 -6.55 18.72
N ASP A 282 9.33 -6.27 17.98
CA ASP A 282 10.34 -7.27 17.61
C ASP A 282 11.50 -7.27 18.63
N ALA A 283 11.24 -7.75 19.85
CA ALA A 283 12.26 -8.08 20.85
C ALA A 283 12.24 -9.56 21.26
N THR A 284 11.51 -10.43 20.54
CA THR A 284 11.35 -11.85 20.91
C THR A 284 12.21 -12.83 20.10
N LYS A 285 13.11 -12.37 19.23
CA LYS A 285 13.94 -13.29 18.40
C LYS A 285 15.46 -13.22 18.55
N ASP A 286 16.04 -12.20 19.17
CA ASP A 286 17.50 -12.10 19.35
C ASP A 286 17.97 -12.40 20.79
N ALA A 287 17.11 -12.97 21.65
CA ALA A 287 17.43 -13.31 23.04
C ALA A 287 18.24 -14.61 23.23
N LEU A 288 18.91 -15.12 22.19
CA LEU A 288 19.78 -16.30 22.27
C LEU A 288 21.05 -16.12 21.44
N SER A 289 21.83 -15.05 21.66
CA SER A 289 23.27 -15.18 21.48
C SER A 289 24.06 -14.08 22.22
N LYS A 290 24.96 -14.54 23.09
CA LYS A 290 26.20 -13.91 23.57
C LYS A 290 26.13 -13.02 24.81
N THR A 291 26.46 -13.70 25.91
CA THR A 291 26.92 -13.24 27.22
C THR A 291 28.28 -12.52 27.14
N GLN A 292 28.51 -11.61 28.11
CA GLN A 292 29.78 -10.97 28.54
C GLN A 292 30.31 -9.86 27.61
N THR A 293 30.32 -8.56 27.97
CA THR A 293 30.98 -7.93 29.13
C THR A 293 30.50 -6.48 29.36
N LEU A 294 30.35 -6.12 30.64
CA LEU A 294 30.46 -4.81 31.34
C LEU A 294 29.79 -3.51 30.80
N GLN A 295 28.80 -3.06 31.59
CA GLN A 295 28.40 -1.67 31.91
C GLN A 295 28.02 -0.72 30.76
N SER A 296 26.76 -0.83 30.30
CA SER A 296 25.81 0.26 29.94
C SER A 296 24.80 -0.24 28.89
N SER A 297 23.62 -0.71 29.31
CA SER A 297 22.40 -0.80 28.47
C SER A 297 21.30 -1.61 29.18
N ALA A 298 20.32 -0.92 29.77
CA ALA A 298 19.07 -1.57 30.20
C ALA A 298 18.33 -2.12 28.97
N SER A 299 17.94 -3.40 29.02
CA SER A 299 17.43 -4.17 27.88
C SER A 299 15.99 -3.79 27.50
N HIS A 300 15.59 -4.11 26.26
CA HIS A 300 14.25 -3.87 25.73
C HIS A 300 13.12 -4.53 26.55
N ALA A 301 13.39 -5.65 27.23
CA ALA A 301 12.42 -6.35 28.06
C ALA A 301 12.01 -5.54 29.31
N THR A 302 12.94 -4.78 29.89
CA THR A 302 12.68 -3.90 31.04
C THR A 302 11.73 -2.74 30.67
N ARG A 303 11.76 -2.29 29.41
CA ARG A 303 10.93 -1.16 28.92
C ARG A 303 9.50 -1.56 28.59
N GLU A 304 9.29 -2.76 28.06
CA GLU A 304 7.96 -3.30 27.81
C GLU A 304 7.23 -3.60 29.13
N ALA A 305 7.96 -4.17 30.10
CA ALA A 305 7.48 -4.34 31.47
C ALA A 305 7.15 -2.98 32.14
N PHE A 306 7.92 -1.93 31.85
CA PHE A 306 7.64 -0.57 32.35
C PHE A 306 6.35 0.01 31.76
N PHE A 307 6.11 -0.10 30.44
CA PHE A 307 4.89 0.43 29.80
C PHE A 307 3.62 -0.24 30.34
N ILE A 308 3.64 -1.57 30.49
CA ILE A 308 2.53 -2.33 31.09
C ILE A 308 2.40 -2.01 32.58
N GLY A 309 3.51 -1.89 33.31
CA GLY A 309 3.52 -1.49 34.71
C GLY A 309 2.91 -0.10 34.94
N PHE A 310 3.24 0.86 34.06
CA PHE A 310 2.70 2.22 34.06
C PHE A 310 1.18 2.21 33.83
N ALA A 311 0.71 1.48 32.80
CA ALA A 311 -0.73 1.35 32.55
C ALA A 311 -1.48 0.73 33.73
N LYS A 312 -0.91 -0.31 34.38
CA LYS A 312 -1.48 -0.94 35.58
C LYS A 312 -1.51 0.02 36.78
N ALA A 313 -0.46 0.81 36.99
CA ALA A 313 -0.40 1.80 38.07
C ALA A 313 -1.48 2.89 37.89
N ILE A 314 -1.63 3.42 36.69
CA ILE A 314 -2.70 4.37 36.35
C ILE A 314 -4.06 3.73 36.60
N ARG A 315 -4.29 2.51 36.08
CA ARG A 315 -5.57 1.81 36.26
C ARG A 315 -5.92 1.59 37.73
N ALA A 316 -4.95 1.30 38.58
CA ALA A 316 -5.17 1.04 40.00
C ALA A 316 -5.79 2.27 40.71
N GLU A 317 -5.38 3.47 40.32
CA GLU A 317 -5.89 4.73 40.90
C GLU A 317 -7.12 5.28 40.17
N PHE A 318 -7.16 5.20 38.83
CA PHE A 318 -8.16 5.88 37.99
C PHE A 318 -9.18 4.91 37.39
N LYS A 319 -9.92 4.20 38.24
CA LYS A 319 -10.87 3.16 37.80
C LYS A 319 -12.10 3.69 37.05
N SER A 320 -12.47 4.95 37.29
CA SER A 320 -13.68 5.56 36.72
C SER A 320 -13.45 6.13 35.32
N VAL A 321 -12.21 6.47 34.95
CA VAL A 321 -11.92 7.10 33.65
C VAL A 321 -11.47 6.02 32.67
N PRO A 322 -12.19 5.82 31.54
CA PRO A 322 -11.78 4.89 30.50
C PRO A 322 -10.33 5.11 30.04
N LEU A 323 -9.55 4.03 30.02
CA LEU A 323 -8.13 4.05 29.65
C LEU A 323 -7.92 3.47 28.24
N ILE A 324 -7.36 4.28 27.35
CA ILE A 324 -6.89 3.87 26.03
C ILE A 324 -5.38 3.61 26.11
N VAL A 325 -4.94 2.44 25.64
CA VAL A 325 -3.52 2.15 25.49
C VAL A 325 -3.17 2.03 24.01
N THR A 326 -2.20 2.83 23.58
CA THR A 326 -1.76 2.93 22.18
C THR A 326 -0.28 2.58 22.04
N GLY A 327 0.00 1.69 21.09
CA GLY A 327 1.36 1.21 20.81
C GLY A 327 1.53 -0.28 21.15
N GLY A 328 2.46 -0.95 20.48
CA GLY A 328 2.75 -2.36 20.75
C GLY A 328 1.80 -3.37 20.10
N PHE A 329 0.48 -3.24 20.22
CA PHE A 329 -0.47 -4.30 19.84
C PHE A 329 -0.38 -4.78 18.38
N ARG A 330 -0.26 -6.11 18.18
CA ARG A 330 -0.16 -6.75 16.84
C ARG A 330 -1.08 -7.94 16.64
N THR A 331 -1.62 -8.52 17.69
CA THR A 331 -2.49 -9.71 17.63
C THR A 331 -3.76 -9.45 18.39
N ARG A 332 -4.88 -9.99 17.90
CA ARG A 332 -6.15 -9.93 18.63
C ARG A 332 -6.03 -10.55 20.02
N LEU A 333 -5.32 -11.67 20.13
CA LEU A 333 -5.08 -12.34 21.41
C LEU A 333 -4.50 -11.39 22.47
N ALA A 334 -3.48 -10.60 22.12
CA ALA A 334 -2.87 -9.66 23.07
C ALA A 334 -3.81 -8.50 23.44
N MET A 335 -4.63 -8.04 22.49
CA MET A 335 -5.63 -6.99 22.72
C MET A 335 -6.75 -7.47 23.64
N GLU A 336 -7.28 -8.68 23.39
CA GLU A 336 -8.29 -9.33 24.23
C GLU A 336 -7.77 -9.55 25.65
N ALA A 337 -6.52 -10.05 25.80
CA ALA A 337 -5.90 -10.22 27.11
C ALA A 337 -5.75 -8.89 27.85
N ALA A 338 -5.31 -7.82 27.17
CA ALA A 338 -5.16 -6.51 27.81
C ALA A 338 -6.49 -5.96 28.36
N ILE A 339 -7.60 -6.18 27.66
CA ILE A 339 -8.93 -5.75 28.13
C ILE A 339 -9.42 -6.67 29.25
N ALA A 340 -9.30 -8.00 29.09
CA ALA A 340 -9.76 -8.98 30.06
C ALA A 340 -9.04 -8.87 31.41
N GLU A 341 -7.73 -8.58 31.38
CA GLU A 341 -6.91 -8.35 32.59
C GLU A 341 -7.10 -6.93 33.17
N GLY A 342 -7.89 -6.08 32.51
CA GLY A 342 -8.12 -4.69 32.92
C GLY A 342 -6.91 -3.78 32.74
N SER A 343 -5.93 -4.13 31.91
CA SER A 343 -4.78 -3.27 31.60
C SER A 343 -5.17 -2.03 30.78
N CYS A 344 -6.29 -2.10 30.05
CA CYS A 344 -6.95 -0.97 29.41
C CYS A 344 -8.44 -1.26 29.20
N ASP A 345 -9.24 -0.23 28.92
CA ASP A 345 -10.63 -0.39 28.51
C ASP A 345 -10.80 -0.36 26.99
N MET A 346 -9.85 0.27 26.28
CA MET A 346 -9.83 0.41 24.83
C MET A 346 -8.41 0.29 24.27
N VAL A 347 -8.32 -0.16 23.02
CA VAL A 347 -7.05 -0.38 22.31
C VAL A 347 -6.91 0.60 21.16
N GLY A 348 -5.84 1.41 21.20
CA GLY A 348 -5.52 2.35 20.13
C GLY A 348 -4.54 1.77 19.10
N LEU A 349 -4.91 1.87 17.82
CA LEU A 349 -4.11 1.44 16.68
C LEU A 349 -3.86 2.58 15.70
N ALA A 350 -2.59 2.82 15.43
CA ALA A 350 -2.11 3.85 14.51
C ALA A 350 -1.68 3.22 13.17
N ARG A 351 -0.41 2.81 13.06
CA ARG A 351 0.18 2.24 11.82
C ARG A 351 -0.66 1.15 11.14
N PRO A 352 -1.25 0.17 11.85
CA PRO A 352 -2.10 -0.83 11.21
C PRO A 352 -3.31 -0.24 10.49
N ALA A 353 -3.91 0.82 11.02
CA ALA A 353 -5.06 1.49 10.41
C ALA A 353 -4.71 2.18 9.08
N VAL A 354 -3.42 2.48 8.84
CA VAL A 354 -2.96 3.01 7.54
C VAL A 354 -2.94 1.92 6.46
N LEU A 355 -2.55 0.70 6.84
CA LEU A 355 -2.40 -0.40 5.90
C LEU A 355 -3.74 -1.07 5.58
N ASP A 356 -4.62 -1.11 6.57
CA ASP A 356 -5.97 -1.64 6.43
C ASP A 356 -6.96 -0.74 7.20
N PRO A 357 -7.57 0.24 6.52
CA PRO A 357 -8.59 1.10 7.13
C PRO A 357 -9.78 0.34 7.70
N LYS A 358 -10.07 -0.86 7.16
CA LYS A 358 -11.19 -1.73 7.56
C LYS A 358 -10.77 -2.87 8.49
N LEU A 359 -9.57 -2.75 9.08
CA LEU A 359 -8.98 -3.74 9.98
C LEU A 359 -9.93 -4.23 11.09
N PRO A 360 -10.75 -3.38 11.75
CA PRO A 360 -11.71 -3.84 12.75
C PRO A 360 -12.67 -4.89 12.18
N GLN A 361 -13.45 -4.56 11.15
CA GLN A 361 -14.44 -5.47 10.59
C GLN A 361 -13.82 -6.67 9.87
N LYS A 362 -12.75 -6.43 9.11
CA LYS A 362 -12.13 -7.45 8.26
C LYS A 362 -11.42 -8.52 9.08
N VAL A 363 -10.73 -8.11 10.15
CA VAL A 363 -9.80 -8.97 10.88
C VAL A 363 -10.11 -9.06 12.38
N LEU A 364 -10.09 -7.93 13.09
CA LEU A 364 -10.05 -7.97 14.56
C LEU A 364 -11.40 -8.38 15.16
N LEU A 365 -12.51 -7.91 14.63
CA LEU A 365 -13.85 -8.26 15.10
C LEU A 365 -14.45 -9.45 14.34
N ASN A 366 -13.76 -9.96 13.32
CA ASN A 366 -14.24 -11.10 12.52
C ASN A 366 -14.10 -12.41 13.31
N PRO A 367 -15.20 -13.06 13.71
CA PRO A 367 -15.15 -14.29 14.48
C PRO A 367 -14.66 -15.50 13.66
N SER A 368 -14.69 -15.41 12.32
CA SER A 368 -14.28 -16.50 11.42
C SER A 368 -12.77 -16.69 11.37
N ILE A 369 -12.00 -15.66 11.72
CA ILE A 369 -10.54 -15.75 11.80
C ILE A 369 -10.18 -16.22 13.22
N PRO A 370 -9.31 -17.21 13.45
CA PRO A 370 -8.86 -17.58 14.79
C PRO A 370 -8.04 -16.49 15.50
N ASN A 371 -8.09 -16.42 16.84
CA ASN A 371 -7.42 -15.37 17.63
C ASN A 371 -5.92 -15.23 17.39
N HIS A 372 -5.23 -16.34 17.12
CA HIS A 372 -3.78 -16.37 16.90
C HIS A 372 -3.39 -15.94 15.47
N GLU A 373 -4.33 -15.99 14.53
CA GLU A 373 -4.16 -15.59 13.12
C GLU A 373 -4.59 -14.13 12.88
N ALA A 374 -5.55 -13.63 13.66
CA ALA A 374 -6.03 -12.25 13.59
C ALA A 374 -4.93 -11.25 14.00
N ARG A 375 -4.31 -10.62 13.00
CA ARG A 375 -3.14 -9.74 13.17
C ARG A 375 -3.38 -8.33 12.64
N ALA A 376 -2.93 -7.35 13.42
CA ALA A 376 -2.81 -5.97 13.02
C ALA A 376 -1.42 -5.73 12.43
N ALA A 377 -1.29 -5.86 11.10
CA ALA A 377 -0.01 -5.75 10.42
C ALA A 377 0.57 -4.33 10.53
N ALA A 378 1.88 -4.22 10.74
CA ALA A 378 2.63 -2.98 10.59
C ALA A 378 3.98 -3.30 9.95
N ARG A 379 4.40 -2.48 8.99
CA ARG A 379 5.70 -2.58 8.32
C ARG A 379 6.73 -1.69 9.01
N LYS A 380 7.89 -2.25 9.33
CA LYS A 380 9.06 -1.50 9.78
C LYS A 380 9.92 -1.11 8.58
N ILE A 381 10.35 0.15 8.52
CA ILE A 381 11.16 0.63 7.39
C ILE A 381 12.63 0.72 7.82
N LYS A 382 13.51 0.02 7.09
CA LYS A 382 14.95 0.09 7.38
C LYS A 382 15.49 1.47 6.99
N PRO A 383 16.22 2.17 7.87
CA PRO A 383 16.80 3.46 7.53
C PRO A 383 17.85 3.32 6.40
N PRO A 384 18.09 4.39 5.60
CA PRO A 384 19.14 4.40 4.59
C PRO A 384 20.51 4.05 5.18
N TYR A 385 21.35 3.32 4.42
CA TYR A 385 22.64 2.78 4.88
C TYR A 385 23.56 3.84 5.54
N LEU A 386 23.58 5.05 5.00
CA LEU A 386 24.38 6.18 5.50
C LEU A 386 23.94 6.64 6.91
N ALA A 387 22.62 6.60 7.18
CA ALA A 387 22.06 7.03 8.47
C ALA A 387 22.42 6.07 9.62
N LYS A 388 22.56 4.77 9.32
CA LYS A 388 22.98 3.75 10.30
C LYS A 388 24.38 4.03 10.88
N HIS A 389 25.27 4.62 10.07
CA HIS A 389 26.65 4.89 10.46
C HIS A 389 26.82 6.21 11.23
N LEU A 390 25.87 7.14 11.10
CA LEU A 390 25.91 8.45 11.76
C LEU A 390 25.29 8.47 13.16
N LYS A 391 24.70 7.36 13.65
CA LYS A 391 24.07 7.21 14.99
C LYS A 391 23.02 8.30 15.35
N ILE A 392 22.39 8.96 14.37
CA ILE A 392 21.37 9.99 14.61
C ILE A 392 20.00 9.31 14.80
N LYS A 393 19.47 9.29 16.03
CA LYS A 393 18.20 8.63 16.40
C LYS A 393 16.98 9.14 15.59
N ALA A 394 16.96 10.43 15.23
CA ALA A 394 15.84 11.07 14.52
C ALA A 394 15.70 10.67 13.03
N VAL A 395 16.76 10.23 12.35
CA VAL A 395 16.72 9.97 10.89
C VAL A 395 15.93 8.69 10.55
N GLY A 396 15.96 7.67 11.42
CA GLY A 396 15.16 6.45 11.23
C GLY A 396 13.66 6.67 11.42
N VAL A 397 13.28 7.66 12.22
CA VAL A 397 11.88 8.09 12.43
C VAL A 397 11.33 8.74 11.18
N GLY A 398 12.07 9.66 10.56
CA GLY A 398 11.62 10.38 9.36
C GLY A 398 11.36 9.46 8.16
N ALA A 399 12.14 8.39 7.99
CA ALA A 399 11.95 7.44 6.89
C ALA A 399 10.69 6.57 7.05
N GLU A 400 10.41 6.10 8.28
CA GLU A 400 9.20 5.31 8.56
C GLU A 400 7.94 6.18 8.48
N THR A 401 7.94 7.34 9.17
CA THR A 401 6.84 8.32 9.07
C THR A 401 6.58 8.71 7.63
N GLY A 402 7.62 9.05 6.85
CA GLY A 402 7.47 9.41 5.44
C GLY A 402 6.89 8.29 4.58
N TRP A 403 7.17 7.01 4.89
CA TRP A 403 6.56 5.89 4.17
C TRP A 403 5.07 5.72 4.52
N TYR A 404 4.70 5.83 5.79
CA TYR A 404 3.30 5.76 6.23
C TYR A 404 2.50 6.96 5.75
N THR A 405 3.03 8.18 5.77
CA THR A 405 2.41 9.36 5.15
C THR A 405 2.14 9.13 3.65
N LYS A 406 3.07 8.48 2.93
CA LYS A 406 2.83 8.08 1.53
C LYS A 406 1.73 7.02 1.39
N GLN A 407 1.59 6.09 2.33
CA GLN A 407 0.49 5.13 2.31
C GLN A 407 -0.86 5.80 2.65
N LEU A 408 -0.88 6.74 3.61
CA LEU A 408 -2.04 7.58 3.89
C LEU A 408 -2.51 8.32 2.66
N ARG A 409 -1.58 8.82 1.83
CA ARG A 409 -1.85 9.43 0.51
C ARG A 409 -2.33 8.46 -0.58
N ARG A 410 -2.45 7.16 -0.29
CA ARG A 410 -3.00 6.15 -1.21
C ARG A 410 -4.37 5.62 -0.81
N ILE A 411 -4.74 5.69 0.47
CA ILE A 411 -6.06 5.26 0.97
C ILE A 411 -7.16 5.99 0.20
N GLY A 412 -8.10 5.28 -0.41
CA GLY A 412 -9.19 5.89 -1.20
C GLY A 412 -8.82 6.41 -2.60
N ILE A 413 -7.53 6.44 -2.98
CA ILE A 413 -7.07 6.78 -4.35
C ILE A 413 -6.83 5.53 -5.21
N LEU A 414 -6.19 4.51 -4.63
CA LEU A 414 -5.90 3.28 -5.36
C LEU A 414 -7.16 2.44 -5.48
N GLN A 415 -7.72 2.40 -6.68
CA GLN A 415 -8.93 1.64 -6.98
C GLN A 415 -8.58 0.24 -7.47
N ASP A 416 -7.48 0.12 -8.22
CA ASP A 416 -7.20 -1.02 -9.08
C ASP A 416 -5.71 -1.41 -9.08
N SER A 417 -5.41 -2.67 -9.40
CA SER A 417 -4.04 -3.14 -9.71
C SER A 417 -3.91 -3.60 -11.17
N VAL A 418 -2.70 -3.45 -11.74
CA VAL A 418 -2.36 -4.00 -13.06
C VAL A 418 -1.13 -4.89 -12.98
N VAL A 419 -1.23 -6.12 -13.48
CA VAL A 419 -0.10 -7.06 -13.57
C VAL A 419 0.40 -7.10 -15.01
N VAL A 420 1.68 -6.81 -15.23
CA VAL A 420 2.29 -6.87 -16.57
C VAL A 420 3.46 -7.86 -16.58
N THR A 421 3.32 -8.95 -17.36
CA THR A 421 4.39 -9.93 -17.49
C THR A 421 5.49 -9.45 -18.45
N GLY A 422 6.77 -9.69 -18.13
CA GLY A 422 7.88 -9.38 -19.03
C GLY A 422 8.09 -7.88 -19.28
N SER A 423 7.99 -7.08 -18.21
CA SER A 423 8.01 -5.61 -18.27
C SER A 423 9.34 -5.02 -18.76
N ASN A 424 10.43 -5.81 -18.76
CA ASN A 424 11.74 -5.42 -19.29
C ASN A 424 11.85 -5.45 -20.82
N GLY A 425 10.93 -6.14 -21.51
CA GLY A 425 10.90 -6.24 -22.97
C GLY A 425 10.55 -4.91 -23.66
N GLY A 426 10.71 -4.86 -24.99
CA GLY A 426 10.41 -3.66 -25.77
C GLY A 426 8.94 -3.19 -25.66
N LEU A 427 7.99 -4.13 -25.76
CA LEU A 427 6.57 -3.85 -25.61
C LEU A 427 6.18 -3.62 -24.14
N GLY A 428 6.68 -4.44 -23.21
CA GLY A 428 6.45 -4.29 -21.77
C GLY A 428 6.80 -2.89 -21.26
N ARG A 429 8.00 -2.38 -21.60
CA ARG A 429 8.40 -1.01 -21.25
C ARG A 429 7.51 0.06 -21.88
N ALA A 430 7.04 -0.17 -23.11
CA ALA A 430 6.13 0.76 -23.76
C ALA A 430 4.75 0.79 -23.08
N ILE A 431 4.25 -0.35 -22.57
CA ILE A 431 3.03 -0.45 -21.76
C ILE A 431 3.20 0.35 -20.46
N VAL A 432 4.28 0.10 -19.70
CA VAL A 432 4.57 0.87 -18.47
C VAL A 432 4.62 2.37 -18.76
N LYS A 433 5.33 2.78 -19.83
CA LYS A 433 5.43 4.19 -20.22
C LYS A 433 4.08 4.82 -20.59
N GLN A 434 3.16 4.05 -21.18
CA GLN A 434 1.82 4.53 -21.52
C GLN A 434 0.93 4.65 -20.28
N ILE A 435 1.03 3.71 -19.31
CA ILE A 435 0.35 3.82 -18.01
C ILE A 435 0.78 5.11 -17.31
N LEU A 436 2.09 5.35 -17.20
CA LEU A 436 2.64 6.55 -16.56
C LEU A 436 2.22 7.85 -17.25
N ARG A 437 1.87 7.82 -18.54
CA ARG A 437 1.46 9.01 -19.31
C ARG A 437 -0.03 9.34 -19.17
N LYS A 438 -0.85 8.45 -18.62
CA LYS A 438 -2.28 8.66 -18.41
C LYS A 438 -2.49 8.99 -16.92
N PRO A 439 -2.70 10.27 -16.53
CA PRO A 439 -2.75 10.68 -15.12
C PRO A 439 -3.73 9.87 -14.27
N GLY A 440 -4.92 9.58 -14.81
CA GLY A 440 -5.91 8.72 -14.13
C GLY A 440 -5.33 7.35 -13.77
N LEU A 441 -4.81 6.59 -14.75
CA LEU A 441 -4.21 5.27 -14.46
C LEU A 441 -2.93 5.37 -13.62
N ALA A 442 -2.10 6.39 -13.83
CA ALA A 442 -0.86 6.53 -13.09
C ALA A 442 -1.10 6.78 -11.59
N GLN A 443 -2.16 7.51 -11.25
CA GLN A 443 -2.52 7.85 -9.87
C GLN A 443 -3.37 6.78 -9.18
N THR A 444 -4.33 6.17 -9.89
CA THR A 444 -5.30 5.24 -9.28
C THR A 444 -4.92 3.77 -9.37
N CYS A 445 -3.96 3.41 -10.22
CA CYS A 445 -3.58 2.02 -10.44
C CYS A 445 -2.24 1.66 -9.80
N HIS A 446 -2.21 0.57 -9.03
CA HIS A 446 -0.98 -0.02 -8.52
C HIS A 446 -0.36 -0.98 -9.56
N GLY A 447 0.84 -0.67 -10.04
CA GLY A 447 1.53 -1.47 -11.06
C GLY A 447 2.36 -2.63 -10.49
N ILE A 448 2.07 -3.86 -10.90
CA ILE A 448 2.87 -5.05 -10.59
C ILE A 448 3.65 -5.44 -11.85
N TYR A 449 4.88 -4.96 -11.93
CA TYR A 449 5.73 -5.12 -13.10
C TYR A 449 6.70 -6.27 -12.88
N THR A 450 6.55 -7.34 -13.67
CA THR A 450 7.40 -8.51 -13.49
C THR A 450 8.60 -8.49 -14.42
N VAL A 451 9.74 -8.98 -13.91
CA VAL A 451 10.99 -9.18 -14.64
C VAL A 451 11.56 -10.54 -14.26
N ARG A 452 12.33 -11.16 -15.16
CA ARG A 452 12.93 -12.49 -14.88
C ARG A 452 13.80 -12.51 -13.62
N SER A 453 14.58 -11.45 -13.42
CA SER A 453 15.44 -11.27 -12.25
C SER A 453 15.49 -9.81 -11.85
N LEU A 454 15.50 -9.56 -10.55
CA LEU A 454 15.69 -8.23 -9.96
C LEU A 454 17.14 -7.76 -10.02
N GLN A 455 18.07 -8.65 -10.37
CA GLN A 455 19.48 -8.33 -10.52
C GLN A 455 19.82 -8.06 -11.99
N GLY A 456 20.66 -7.04 -12.23
CA GLY A 456 21.21 -6.73 -13.54
C GLY A 456 20.29 -5.93 -14.47
N ALA A 457 20.56 -6.02 -15.78
CA ALA A 457 20.02 -5.12 -16.80
C ALA A 457 18.50 -5.20 -16.98
N SER A 458 17.85 -6.32 -16.60
CA SER A 458 16.40 -6.49 -16.75
C SER A 458 15.61 -5.53 -15.85
N ALA A 459 15.97 -5.47 -14.56
CA ALA A 459 15.34 -4.55 -13.61
C ALA A 459 15.68 -3.08 -13.92
N ALA A 460 16.96 -2.79 -14.20
CA ALA A 460 17.43 -1.43 -14.47
C ALA A 460 16.66 -0.74 -15.60
N ARG A 461 16.30 -1.47 -16.67
CA ARG A 461 15.55 -0.90 -17.80
C ARG A 461 14.12 -0.50 -17.44
N VAL A 462 13.45 -1.24 -16.55
CA VAL A 462 12.09 -0.91 -16.10
C VAL A 462 12.15 0.24 -15.10
N SER A 463 13.07 0.19 -14.14
CA SER A 463 13.29 1.25 -13.17
C SER A 463 13.61 2.59 -13.84
N ALA A 464 14.37 2.59 -14.94
CA ALA A 464 14.64 3.79 -15.72
C ALA A 464 13.39 4.41 -16.38
N VAL A 465 12.38 3.61 -16.73
CA VAL A 465 11.10 4.12 -17.25
C VAL A 465 10.25 4.66 -16.11
N LEU A 466 10.22 3.96 -14.97
CA LEU A 466 9.47 4.36 -13.78
C LEU A 466 10.00 5.67 -13.16
N SER A 467 11.31 5.94 -13.27
CA SER A 467 11.91 7.17 -12.75
C SER A 467 11.78 8.39 -13.68
N GLN A 468 11.40 8.21 -14.95
CA GLN A 468 11.30 9.29 -15.93
C GLN A 468 10.11 10.23 -15.69
N ASN A 469 9.08 9.79 -14.97
CA ASN A 469 7.86 10.59 -14.78
C ASN A 469 7.69 11.02 -13.32
N LYS A 470 8.47 12.01 -12.87
CA LYS A 470 8.42 12.55 -11.50
C LYS A 470 7.09 13.23 -11.14
N GLN A 471 6.25 13.55 -12.13
CA GLN A 471 4.98 14.28 -11.93
C GLN A 471 3.82 13.37 -11.51
N ALA A 472 3.91 12.06 -11.75
CA ALA A 472 2.90 11.09 -11.31
C ALA A 472 3.53 10.16 -10.27
N GLU A 473 3.13 10.28 -8.99
CA GLU A 473 3.51 9.34 -7.92
C GLU A 473 2.88 7.96 -8.16
N HIS A 474 3.36 7.22 -9.17
CA HIS A 474 2.80 5.93 -9.54
C HIS A 474 3.21 4.83 -8.56
N ALA A 475 2.23 4.27 -7.83
CA ALA A 475 2.45 3.14 -6.95
C ALA A 475 2.78 1.88 -7.76
N HIS A 476 3.88 1.21 -7.43
CA HIS A 476 4.28 0.01 -8.16
C HIS A 476 5.20 -0.91 -7.35
N ASP A 477 5.26 -2.17 -7.77
CA ASP A 477 6.25 -3.16 -7.38
C ASP A 477 6.99 -3.70 -8.61
N LEU A 478 8.27 -4.00 -8.41
CA LEU A 478 9.05 -4.79 -9.35
C LEU A 478 9.20 -6.20 -8.78
N VAL A 479 8.71 -7.21 -9.49
CA VAL A 479 8.62 -8.60 -9.01
C VAL A 479 9.46 -9.54 -9.86
N ALA A 480 10.22 -10.44 -9.23
CA ALA A 480 10.93 -11.51 -9.92
C ALA A 480 9.93 -12.61 -10.33
N LEU A 481 9.79 -12.85 -11.63
CA LEU A 481 8.99 -13.95 -12.19
C LEU A 481 9.77 -14.62 -13.32
N ASP A 482 10.27 -15.82 -13.08
CA ASP A 482 10.84 -16.66 -14.13
C ASP A 482 9.77 -17.61 -14.68
N LEU A 483 9.26 -17.30 -15.87
CA LEU A 483 8.26 -18.13 -16.55
C LEU A 483 8.82 -19.49 -17.03
N ALA A 484 10.13 -19.70 -16.96
CA ALA A 484 10.74 -21.00 -17.17
C ALA A 484 10.71 -21.91 -15.92
N SER A 485 10.04 -21.47 -14.83
CA SER A 485 9.89 -22.19 -13.57
C SER A 485 8.44 -22.13 -13.08
N LEU A 486 7.73 -23.25 -13.06
CA LEU A 486 6.36 -23.31 -12.52
C LEU A 486 6.32 -22.99 -11.03
N ALA A 487 7.38 -23.32 -10.29
CA ALA A 487 7.53 -22.94 -8.88
C ALA A 487 7.61 -21.40 -8.71
N SER A 488 8.36 -20.71 -9.58
CA SER A 488 8.40 -19.24 -9.58
C SER A 488 7.02 -18.63 -9.83
N VAL A 489 6.24 -19.19 -10.75
CA VAL A 489 4.86 -18.75 -11.03
C VAL A 489 3.97 -18.87 -9.80
N ARG A 490 4.01 -20.00 -9.10
CA ARG A 490 3.21 -20.24 -7.90
C ARG A 490 3.56 -19.27 -6.77
N MET A 491 4.84 -19.08 -6.47
CA MET A 491 5.29 -18.14 -5.44
C MET A 491 4.83 -16.70 -5.70
N VAL A 492 4.90 -16.27 -6.97
CA VAL A 492 4.46 -14.91 -7.34
C VAL A 492 2.94 -14.79 -7.24
N ALA A 493 2.19 -15.79 -7.72
CA ALA A 493 0.73 -15.77 -7.63
C ALA A 493 0.26 -15.76 -6.17
N GLU A 494 0.85 -16.60 -5.31
CA GLU A 494 0.57 -16.64 -3.88
C GLU A 494 0.83 -15.29 -3.21
N SER A 495 1.97 -14.65 -3.52
CA SER A 495 2.33 -13.32 -3.00
C SER A 495 1.31 -12.25 -3.42
N ILE A 496 0.90 -12.23 -4.69
CA ILE A 496 -0.12 -11.30 -5.17
C ILE A 496 -1.47 -11.58 -4.49
N ASN A 497 -1.88 -12.85 -4.44
CA ASN A 497 -3.15 -13.27 -3.85
C ASN A 497 -3.26 -12.90 -2.38
N LYS A 498 -2.21 -13.15 -1.60
CA LYS A 498 -2.14 -12.76 -0.19
C LYS A 498 -2.29 -11.26 -0.02
N ARG A 499 -1.63 -10.47 -0.87
CA ARG A 499 -1.64 -9.00 -0.80
C ARG A 499 -2.96 -8.37 -1.26
N VAL A 500 -3.65 -8.99 -2.20
CA VAL A 500 -5.02 -8.57 -2.57
C VAL A 500 -5.99 -8.95 -1.45
N ALA A 501 -5.90 -10.19 -0.93
CA ALA A 501 -6.77 -10.67 0.14
C ALA A 501 -6.59 -9.84 1.43
N ASP A 502 -5.36 -9.49 1.81
CA ASP A 502 -5.08 -8.65 2.98
C ASP A 502 -5.33 -7.15 2.72
N GLY A 503 -5.56 -6.74 1.47
CA GLY A 503 -5.89 -5.37 1.08
C GLY A 503 -4.68 -4.45 0.95
N SER A 504 -3.45 -4.97 1.08
CA SER A 504 -2.22 -4.20 0.86
C SER A 504 -2.02 -3.75 -0.59
N ILE A 505 -2.73 -4.36 -1.54
CA ILE A 505 -2.94 -3.86 -2.90
C ILE A 505 -4.40 -4.04 -3.32
N PRO A 506 -4.95 -3.18 -4.20
CA PRO A 506 -6.31 -3.34 -4.71
C PRO A 506 -6.46 -4.60 -5.60
N PRO A 507 -7.70 -5.05 -5.88
CA PRO A 507 -7.99 -6.11 -6.84
C PRO A 507 -7.34 -5.88 -8.21
N VAL A 508 -6.98 -6.96 -8.89
CA VAL A 508 -6.35 -6.90 -10.22
C VAL A 508 -7.40 -6.58 -11.27
N ARG A 509 -7.41 -5.32 -11.71
CA ARG A 509 -8.27 -4.82 -12.80
C ARG A 509 -7.83 -5.34 -14.16
N ALA A 510 -6.53 -5.51 -14.37
CA ALA A 510 -5.97 -5.98 -15.62
C ALA A 510 -4.76 -6.91 -15.42
N LEU A 511 -4.83 -8.12 -15.98
CA LEU A 511 -3.73 -9.07 -16.09
C LEU A 511 -3.26 -9.12 -17.55
N ILE A 512 -2.08 -8.56 -17.83
CA ILE A 512 -1.50 -8.45 -19.17
C ILE A 512 -0.40 -9.51 -19.36
N LEU A 513 -0.71 -10.56 -20.12
CA LEU A 513 0.20 -11.68 -20.43
C LEU A 513 1.08 -11.31 -21.64
N ASN A 514 2.01 -10.38 -21.42
CA ASN A 514 2.89 -9.81 -22.44
C ASN A 514 4.21 -10.57 -22.64
N ALA A 515 4.72 -11.27 -21.63
CA ALA A 515 6.02 -11.94 -21.73
C ALA A 515 6.02 -13.01 -22.83
N GLY A 516 7.10 -13.06 -23.60
CA GLY A 516 7.29 -14.07 -24.62
C GLY A 516 8.76 -14.44 -24.80
N TYR A 517 8.98 -15.59 -25.43
CA TYR A 517 10.27 -16.15 -25.77
C TYR A 517 10.25 -16.66 -27.20
N GLN A 518 11.20 -16.22 -28.03
CA GLN A 518 11.35 -16.73 -29.39
C GLN A 518 12.83 -16.97 -29.66
N GLU A 519 13.17 -18.23 -29.92
CA GLU A 519 14.51 -18.66 -30.30
C GLU A 519 14.43 -19.50 -31.57
N GLN A 520 15.16 -19.09 -32.61
CA GLN A 520 15.05 -19.69 -33.93
C GLN A 520 16.04 -20.85 -34.11
N SER A 521 17.26 -20.70 -33.59
CA SER A 521 18.38 -21.57 -33.92
C SER A 521 18.75 -22.59 -32.84
N ILE A 522 18.19 -22.48 -31.63
CA ILE A 522 18.53 -23.35 -30.51
C ILE A 522 17.25 -23.79 -29.82
N GLN A 523 17.04 -25.10 -29.73
CA GLN A 523 16.01 -25.68 -28.86
C GLN A 523 16.57 -25.85 -27.45
N THR A 524 15.79 -25.42 -26.44
CA THR A 524 16.16 -25.58 -25.03
C THR A 524 14.97 -26.09 -24.24
N LYS A 525 15.24 -26.75 -23.12
CA LYS A 525 14.24 -27.16 -22.15
C LYS A 525 14.30 -26.31 -20.88
N THR A 526 13.16 -26.15 -20.23
CA THR A 526 13.04 -25.56 -18.89
C THR A 526 13.46 -26.56 -17.81
N GLU A 527 13.61 -26.09 -16.58
CA GLU A 527 13.84 -26.97 -15.43
C GLU A 527 12.66 -27.92 -15.16
N ASP A 528 11.45 -27.51 -15.54
CA ASP A 528 10.24 -28.35 -15.46
C ASP A 528 10.15 -29.39 -16.59
N GLY A 529 11.14 -29.45 -17.50
CA GLY A 529 11.27 -30.50 -18.51
C GLY A 529 10.59 -30.24 -19.87
N PHE A 530 9.91 -29.10 -20.02
CA PHE A 530 9.19 -28.71 -21.23
C PHE A 530 10.06 -27.90 -22.20
N ASP A 531 9.64 -27.78 -23.46
CA ASP A 531 10.26 -26.83 -24.39
C ASP A 531 10.11 -25.39 -23.86
N THR A 532 11.21 -24.62 -23.88
CA THR A 532 11.21 -23.24 -23.35
C THR A 532 10.18 -22.35 -24.06
N SER A 533 9.96 -22.52 -25.37
CA SER A 533 8.95 -21.74 -26.10
C SER A 533 7.55 -22.12 -25.68
N PHE A 534 7.28 -23.41 -25.48
CA PHE A 534 5.98 -23.88 -24.98
C PHE A 534 5.71 -23.34 -23.58
N GLN A 535 6.63 -23.52 -22.64
CA GLN A 535 6.36 -23.13 -21.25
C GLN A 535 6.28 -21.61 -21.06
N VAL A 536 7.26 -20.86 -21.57
CA VAL A 536 7.35 -19.41 -21.32
C VAL A 536 6.24 -18.63 -22.04
N ASN A 537 5.85 -19.04 -23.26
CA ASN A 537 4.78 -18.35 -23.99
C ASN A 537 3.38 -18.82 -23.63
N TYR A 538 3.22 -20.02 -23.06
CA TYR A 538 1.92 -20.62 -22.83
C TYR A 538 1.74 -21.19 -21.41
N LEU A 539 2.40 -22.31 -21.07
CA LEU A 539 2.06 -23.07 -19.85
C LEU A 539 2.16 -22.26 -18.56
N ALA A 540 3.19 -21.41 -18.45
CA ALA A 540 3.39 -20.56 -17.28
C ALA A 540 2.32 -19.46 -17.17
N HIS A 541 1.87 -18.91 -18.30
CA HIS A 541 0.76 -17.94 -18.35
C HIS A 541 -0.58 -18.60 -18.04
N PHE A 542 -0.79 -19.83 -18.50
CA PHE A 542 -1.94 -20.66 -18.17
C PHE A 542 -2.06 -20.85 -16.66
N LEU A 543 -1.00 -21.34 -16.02
CA LEU A 543 -0.96 -21.52 -14.57
C LEU A 543 -1.14 -20.20 -13.83
N LEU A 544 -0.39 -19.15 -14.18
CA LEU A 544 -0.48 -17.84 -13.54
C LEU A 544 -1.92 -17.28 -13.58
N THR A 545 -2.60 -17.45 -14.71
CA THR A 545 -3.96 -16.96 -14.90
C THR A 545 -4.93 -17.67 -13.96
N LEU A 546 -4.92 -19.00 -13.92
CA LEU A 546 -5.80 -19.78 -13.04
C LEU A 546 -5.59 -19.45 -11.56
N LEU A 547 -4.34 -19.30 -11.13
CA LEU A 547 -3.99 -18.96 -9.74
C LEU A 547 -4.42 -17.54 -9.35
N LEU A 548 -4.40 -16.59 -10.29
CA LEU A 548 -4.74 -15.19 -10.02
C LEU A 548 -6.23 -14.87 -10.18
N LEU A 549 -7.05 -15.77 -10.72
CA LEU A 549 -8.50 -15.54 -10.89
C LEU A 549 -9.17 -15.08 -9.59
N GLN A 550 -8.72 -15.54 -8.42
CA GLN A 550 -9.28 -15.11 -7.13
C GLN A 550 -9.00 -13.65 -6.77
N SER A 551 -7.96 -13.07 -7.36
CA SER A 551 -7.53 -11.69 -7.11
C SER A 551 -7.98 -10.70 -8.18
N LEU A 552 -8.58 -11.18 -9.26
CA LEU A 552 -9.13 -10.30 -10.29
C LEU A 552 -10.39 -9.58 -9.80
N ASP A 553 -10.52 -8.32 -10.20
CA ASP A 553 -11.74 -7.55 -9.95
C ASP A 553 -12.95 -8.27 -10.55
N ARG A 554 -13.94 -8.58 -9.69
CA ARG A 554 -15.11 -9.39 -10.05
C ARG A 554 -16.08 -8.69 -10.99
N GLN A 555 -16.04 -7.36 -11.07
CA GLN A 555 -17.04 -6.58 -11.81
C GLN A 555 -16.56 -6.21 -13.20
N SER A 556 -15.26 -6.03 -13.34
CA SER A 556 -14.69 -5.38 -14.50
C SER A 556 -13.38 -6.00 -14.95
N GLY A 557 -12.78 -6.90 -14.17
CA GLY A 557 -11.46 -7.49 -14.40
C GLY A 557 -11.22 -7.96 -15.84
N ARG A 558 -10.03 -7.71 -16.37
CA ARG A 558 -9.64 -8.10 -17.73
C ARG A 558 -8.37 -8.92 -17.77
N ILE A 559 -8.38 -9.96 -18.59
CA ILE A 559 -7.21 -10.76 -18.94
C ILE A 559 -6.88 -10.45 -20.39
N VAL A 560 -5.69 -9.89 -20.64
CA VAL A 560 -5.23 -9.50 -21.98
C VAL A 560 -4.05 -10.38 -22.40
N ILE A 561 -4.28 -11.20 -23.41
CA ILE A 561 -3.33 -12.22 -23.90
C ILE A 561 -2.67 -11.76 -25.20
N LEU A 562 -1.34 -11.74 -25.27
CA LEU A 562 -0.65 -11.27 -26.47
C LEU A 562 -0.38 -12.40 -27.48
N GLY A 563 -1.25 -12.51 -28.47
CA GLY A 563 -1.19 -13.48 -29.58
C GLY A 563 -0.11 -13.17 -30.62
N SER A 564 -0.15 -13.91 -31.71
CA SER A 564 0.68 -13.67 -32.91
C SER A 564 0.11 -14.44 -34.09
N TRP A 565 0.03 -13.85 -35.27
CA TRP A 565 -0.46 -14.49 -36.50
C TRP A 565 0.26 -15.79 -36.85
N THR A 566 1.46 -16.03 -36.31
CA THR A 566 2.20 -17.29 -36.51
C THR A 566 1.45 -18.50 -35.98
N HIS A 567 0.45 -18.33 -35.11
CA HIS A 567 -0.41 -19.41 -34.64
C HIS A 567 -1.30 -20.01 -35.74
N ASN A 568 -1.69 -19.21 -36.74
CA ASN A 568 -2.60 -19.62 -37.78
C ASN A 568 -1.80 -19.96 -39.04
N THR A 569 -1.61 -21.24 -39.30
CA THR A 569 -0.77 -21.75 -40.41
C THR A 569 -1.21 -21.23 -41.78
N THR A 570 -2.49 -20.90 -41.95
CA THR A 570 -3.07 -20.38 -43.19
C THR A 570 -3.01 -18.86 -43.33
N HIS A 571 -2.58 -18.14 -42.29
CA HIS A 571 -2.56 -16.67 -42.29
C HIS A 571 -1.68 -16.11 -43.43
N PRO A 572 -2.13 -15.10 -44.21
CA PRO A 572 -1.40 -14.58 -45.36
C PRO A 572 0.05 -14.16 -45.04
N ASN A 573 0.28 -13.57 -43.87
CA ASN A 573 1.62 -13.18 -43.42
C ASN A 573 2.62 -14.34 -43.29
N ASN A 574 2.15 -15.58 -43.15
CA ASN A 574 3.02 -16.76 -43.10
C ASN A 574 3.48 -17.20 -44.51
N LYS A 575 3.09 -16.49 -45.57
CA LYS A 575 3.58 -16.68 -46.94
C LYS A 575 4.55 -15.56 -47.38
N LEU A 576 4.93 -14.66 -46.46
CA LEU A 576 5.76 -13.49 -46.76
C LEU A 576 7.17 -13.62 -46.18
N GLY A 577 8.18 -13.27 -46.97
CA GLY A 577 9.56 -13.11 -46.52
C GLY A 577 10.16 -14.37 -45.87
N GLY A 578 10.82 -14.22 -44.72
CA GLY A 578 11.45 -15.33 -43.98
C GLY A 578 10.48 -16.36 -43.37
N PHE A 579 9.17 -16.20 -43.58
CA PHE A 579 8.14 -17.14 -43.17
C PHE A 579 7.69 -18.07 -44.31
N THR A 580 8.14 -17.84 -45.53
CA THR A 580 7.88 -18.73 -46.67
C THR A 580 8.34 -20.15 -46.33
N ASP A 581 7.50 -21.13 -46.65
CA ASP A 581 7.72 -22.56 -46.40
C ASP A 581 7.84 -22.98 -44.92
N VAL A 582 7.40 -22.17 -43.96
CA VAL A 582 7.37 -22.57 -42.53
C VAL A 582 6.34 -23.67 -42.28
N TYR A 583 5.15 -23.57 -42.88
CA TYR A 583 4.00 -24.45 -42.66
C TYR A 583 3.62 -25.23 -43.92
N VAL A 584 4.52 -26.10 -44.38
CA VAL A 584 4.33 -26.97 -45.55
C VAL A 584 4.27 -28.45 -45.14
N GLY A 585 3.66 -29.29 -45.98
CA GLY A 585 3.54 -30.73 -45.74
C GLY A 585 2.88 -31.03 -44.38
N LYS A 586 3.54 -31.87 -43.57
CA LYS A 586 3.04 -32.27 -42.23
C LYS A 586 2.86 -31.12 -41.24
N TYR A 587 3.35 -29.91 -41.54
CA TYR A 587 3.27 -28.73 -40.67
C TYR A 587 2.09 -27.80 -40.97
N GLN A 588 1.24 -28.14 -41.94
CA GLN A 588 0.05 -27.34 -42.26
C GLN A 588 -1.00 -27.32 -41.13
N GLN A 589 -0.95 -28.32 -40.24
CA GLN A 589 -1.75 -28.39 -39.04
C GLN A 589 -0.82 -28.55 -37.83
N ILE A 590 -1.01 -27.71 -36.81
CA ILE A 590 -0.18 -27.76 -35.60
C ILE A 590 -0.68 -28.86 -34.67
N MET A 591 -2.00 -28.93 -34.44
CA MET A 591 -2.59 -29.92 -33.54
C MET A 591 -3.51 -30.86 -34.33
N SER A 592 -3.01 -32.05 -34.66
CA SER A 592 -3.80 -33.06 -35.36
C SER A 592 -4.94 -33.60 -34.47
N LYS A 593 -6.05 -33.98 -35.10
CA LYS A 593 -7.18 -34.62 -34.41
C LYS A 593 -6.73 -36.00 -33.90
N GLY A 594 -6.87 -36.26 -32.59
CA GLY A 594 -6.48 -37.52 -31.96
C GLY A 594 -5.03 -37.65 -31.46
N GLU A 595 -4.12 -36.75 -31.84
CA GLU A 595 -2.73 -36.77 -31.35
C GLU A 595 -2.58 -36.17 -29.93
N SER A 596 -1.61 -36.68 -29.16
CA SER A 596 -1.24 -36.16 -27.84
C SER A 596 -0.58 -34.78 -27.93
N THR A 597 -0.90 -33.87 -27.00
CA THR A 597 -0.24 -32.55 -26.94
C THR A 597 1.20 -32.61 -26.44
N GLU A 598 1.68 -33.78 -25.98
CA GLU A 598 3.03 -33.95 -25.42
C GLU A 598 4.13 -33.62 -26.43
N ARG A 599 3.92 -33.93 -27.71
CA ARG A 599 4.88 -33.57 -28.76
C ARG A 599 5.05 -32.06 -28.89
N ILE A 600 3.99 -31.29 -28.69
CA ILE A 600 4.06 -29.83 -28.68
C ILE A 600 4.72 -29.36 -27.38
N ALA A 601 4.33 -29.93 -26.24
CA ALA A 601 4.86 -29.58 -24.92
C ALA A 601 6.39 -29.80 -24.80
N ASN A 602 6.90 -30.86 -25.42
CA ASN A 602 8.32 -31.19 -25.46
C ASN A 602 9.08 -30.52 -26.62
N GLY A 603 8.38 -29.86 -27.55
CA GLY A 603 8.96 -29.29 -28.77
C GLY A 603 9.34 -30.32 -29.84
N ASP A 604 8.92 -31.57 -29.67
CA ASP A 604 9.18 -32.69 -30.59
C ASP A 604 8.32 -32.64 -31.87
N TRP A 605 7.28 -31.80 -31.90
CA TRP A 605 6.51 -31.53 -33.12
C TRP A 605 7.40 -30.93 -34.22
N SER A 606 8.37 -30.09 -33.85
CA SER A 606 9.38 -29.55 -34.77
C SER A 606 10.71 -29.43 -34.06
N SER A 607 11.36 -30.56 -33.79
CA SER A 607 12.61 -30.60 -33.01
C SER A 607 13.85 -30.17 -33.79
N GLU A 608 14.88 -29.76 -33.07
CA GLU A 608 16.24 -29.56 -33.62
C GLU A 608 16.83 -30.85 -34.17
N LYS A 609 16.45 -32.02 -33.62
CA LYS A 609 16.91 -33.33 -34.10
C LYS A 609 16.38 -33.64 -35.51
N GLU A 610 15.11 -33.32 -35.78
CA GLU A 610 14.51 -33.50 -37.11
C GLU A 610 14.98 -32.44 -38.11
N HIS A 611 15.31 -31.23 -37.64
CA HIS A 611 15.70 -30.10 -38.49
C HIS A 611 16.94 -29.36 -37.96
N PRO A 612 18.14 -29.96 -38.04
CA PRO A 612 19.34 -29.34 -37.49
C PRO A 612 19.65 -28.00 -38.18
N LYS A 613 19.81 -26.93 -37.39
CA LYS A 613 20.12 -25.57 -37.85
C LYS A 613 19.08 -24.92 -38.77
N ASP A 614 17.87 -25.46 -38.87
CA ASP A 614 16.78 -24.82 -39.63
C ASP A 614 16.04 -23.80 -38.76
N PRO A 615 16.15 -22.48 -39.03
CA PRO A 615 15.47 -21.46 -38.23
C PRO A 615 13.94 -21.57 -38.28
N ARG A 616 13.37 -22.22 -39.31
CA ARG A 616 11.93 -22.46 -39.42
C ARG A 616 11.42 -23.40 -38.32
N ALA A 617 12.28 -24.28 -37.80
CA ALA A 617 11.90 -25.17 -36.72
C ALA A 617 11.58 -24.40 -35.42
N GLY A 618 12.39 -23.39 -35.09
CA GLY A 618 12.10 -22.50 -33.97
C GLY A 618 10.87 -21.63 -34.18
N ILE A 619 10.63 -21.16 -35.41
CA ILE A 619 9.39 -20.43 -35.76
C ILE A 619 8.16 -21.32 -35.56
N ARG A 620 8.22 -22.58 -36.01
CA ARG A 620 7.15 -23.57 -35.80
C ARG A 620 6.88 -23.81 -34.31
N ARG A 621 7.91 -24.02 -33.49
CA ARG A 621 7.74 -24.19 -32.02
C ARG A 621 7.10 -22.96 -31.37
N TYR A 622 7.52 -21.75 -31.76
CA TYR A 622 6.90 -20.51 -31.31
C TYR A 622 5.43 -20.39 -31.76
N GLY A 623 5.14 -20.69 -33.03
CA GLY A 623 3.77 -20.71 -33.57
C GLY A 623 2.87 -21.69 -32.84
N ALA A 624 3.37 -22.89 -32.54
CA ALA A 624 2.64 -23.90 -31.77
C ALA A 624 2.33 -23.43 -30.33
N ALA A 625 3.29 -22.81 -29.65
CA ALA A 625 3.06 -22.24 -28.33
C ALA A 625 2.02 -21.11 -28.36
N LYS A 626 2.06 -20.25 -29.39
CA LYS A 626 1.06 -19.18 -29.60
C LYS A 626 -0.32 -19.72 -29.93
N LEU A 627 -0.43 -20.82 -30.69
CA LEU A 627 -1.70 -21.51 -30.89
C LEU A 627 -2.27 -22.00 -29.56
N CYS A 628 -1.46 -22.65 -28.73
CA CYS A 628 -1.91 -23.14 -27.42
C CYS A 628 -2.44 -22.01 -26.54
N MET A 629 -1.76 -20.86 -26.53
CA MET A 629 -2.17 -19.68 -25.77
C MET A 629 -3.46 -19.05 -26.29
N ILE A 630 -3.69 -19.04 -27.61
CA ILE A 630 -4.95 -18.52 -28.20
C ILE A 630 -6.11 -19.52 -28.00
N MET A 631 -5.84 -20.83 -28.03
CA MET A 631 -6.81 -21.85 -27.62
C MET A 631 -7.22 -21.69 -26.15
N MET A 632 -6.26 -21.44 -25.24
CA MET A 632 -6.56 -21.10 -23.84
C MET A 632 -7.41 -19.84 -23.74
N PHE A 633 -7.08 -18.78 -24.47
CA PHE A 633 -7.89 -17.55 -24.49
C PHE A 633 -9.36 -17.87 -24.77
N ARG A 634 -9.62 -18.64 -25.83
CA ARG A 634 -10.97 -18.98 -26.26
C ARG A 634 -11.66 -19.86 -25.23
N GLU A 635 -11.00 -20.90 -24.74
CA GLU A 635 -11.57 -21.82 -23.75
C GLU A 635 -11.84 -21.14 -22.40
N LEU A 636 -10.90 -20.34 -21.89
CA LEU A 636 -11.07 -19.58 -20.66
C LEU A 636 -12.24 -18.60 -20.76
N SER A 637 -12.39 -17.91 -21.91
CA SER A 637 -13.50 -16.97 -22.11
C SER A 637 -14.87 -17.65 -22.02
N LEU A 638 -14.98 -18.90 -22.50
CA LEU A 638 -16.20 -19.70 -22.45
C LEU A 638 -16.48 -20.23 -21.04
N ARG A 639 -15.43 -20.64 -20.32
CA ARG A 639 -15.56 -21.14 -18.93
C ARG A 639 -15.94 -20.01 -17.99
N LEU A 640 -15.28 -18.86 -18.06
CA LEU A 640 -15.62 -17.70 -17.24
C LEU A 640 -17.06 -17.23 -17.49
N ALA A 641 -17.52 -17.21 -18.75
CA ALA A 641 -18.89 -16.82 -19.07
C ALA A 641 -19.97 -17.70 -18.41
N LYS A 642 -19.65 -18.95 -18.06
CA LYS A 642 -20.54 -19.87 -17.35
C LYS A 642 -20.37 -19.83 -15.83
N ASP A 643 -19.29 -19.25 -15.34
CA ASP A 643 -19.00 -19.17 -13.91
C ASP A 643 -19.94 -18.15 -13.21
N PRO A 644 -20.66 -18.54 -12.14
CA PRO A 644 -21.61 -17.66 -11.48
C PRO A 644 -20.97 -16.44 -10.82
N THR A 645 -19.68 -16.52 -10.46
CA THR A 645 -18.94 -15.46 -9.76
C THR A 645 -17.96 -14.71 -10.65
N LEU A 646 -17.48 -15.35 -11.72
CA LEU A 646 -16.43 -14.81 -12.59
C LEU A 646 -16.92 -14.35 -13.96
N SER A 647 -18.21 -14.51 -14.30
CA SER A 647 -18.80 -14.16 -15.61
C SER A 647 -18.61 -12.72 -16.08
N ARG A 648 -18.33 -11.80 -15.16
CA ARG A 648 -18.02 -10.39 -15.46
C ARG A 648 -16.54 -10.12 -15.71
N ILE A 649 -15.66 -11.12 -15.56
CA ILE A 649 -14.27 -11.04 -16.00
C ILE A 649 -14.22 -11.31 -17.51
N SER A 650 -13.59 -10.40 -18.25
CA SER A 650 -13.42 -10.54 -19.70
C SER A 650 -12.03 -11.06 -20.06
N VAL A 651 -11.97 -11.93 -21.07
CA VAL A 651 -10.71 -12.35 -21.69
C VAL A 651 -10.63 -11.79 -23.10
N LEU A 652 -9.54 -11.09 -23.41
CA LEU A 652 -9.25 -10.56 -24.73
C LEU A 652 -7.89 -11.08 -25.20
N CYS A 653 -7.75 -11.26 -26.50
CA CYS A 653 -6.47 -11.56 -27.12
C CYS A 653 -6.13 -10.53 -28.18
N ILE A 654 -4.86 -10.12 -28.22
CA ILE A 654 -4.39 -9.09 -29.15
C ILE A 654 -3.16 -9.60 -29.87
N ASP A 655 -3.17 -9.58 -31.19
CA ASP A 655 -1.97 -9.62 -32.01
C ASP A 655 -1.31 -8.23 -32.02
N PRO A 656 -0.15 -8.07 -31.39
CA PRO A 656 0.52 -6.78 -31.28
C PRO A 656 1.32 -6.41 -32.54
N GLY A 657 1.37 -7.30 -33.54
CA GLY A 657 2.17 -7.18 -34.75
C GLY A 657 3.67 -7.44 -34.54
N ALA A 658 4.41 -7.58 -35.64
CA ALA A 658 5.88 -7.60 -35.58
C ALA A 658 6.40 -6.22 -35.20
N MET A 659 7.42 -6.18 -34.35
CA MET A 659 7.98 -4.93 -33.84
C MET A 659 9.48 -5.07 -33.57
N PRO A 660 10.24 -3.97 -33.69
CA PRO A 660 11.61 -3.88 -33.16
C PRO A 660 11.59 -4.12 -31.64
N SER A 661 11.88 -5.35 -31.21
CA SER A 661 11.82 -5.73 -29.80
C SER A 661 12.90 -6.74 -29.44
N ASP A 662 13.20 -6.85 -28.15
CA ASP A 662 14.23 -7.76 -27.61
C ASP A 662 13.75 -9.23 -27.54
N LEU A 663 12.76 -9.62 -28.36
CA LEU A 663 12.11 -10.94 -28.30
C LEU A 663 13.06 -12.06 -28.80
N THR A 664 13.86 -11.79 -29.83
CA THR A 664 14.91 -12.68 -30.34
C THR A 664 16.25 -12.36 -29.68
N ARG A 665 16.72 -13.21 -28.75
CA ARG A 665 17.84 -12.87 -27.84
C ARG A 665 19.22 -13.34 -28.33
N ARG A 666 19.32 -14.35 -29.20
CA ARG A 666 20.60 -14.96 -29.63
C ARG A 666 20.84 -14.97 -31.14
N ASP A 667 20.17 -14.12 -31.92
CA ASP A 667 20.45 -14.00 -33.36
C ASP A 667 21.78 -13.27 -33.63
N SER A 668 22.33 -13.37 -34.84
CA SER A 668 23.61 -12.74 -35.22
C SER A 668 23.63 -11.22 -34.94
N TRP A 669 24.80 -10.68 -34.59
CA TRP A 669 24.93 -9.26 -34.17
C TRP A 669 24.45 -8.28 -35.26
N TYR A 670 24.67 -8.60 -36.53
CA TYR A 670 24.26 -7.78 -37.68
C TYR A 670 22.73 -7.74 -37.88
N ARG A 671 22.02 -8.87 -37.67
CA ARG A 671 20.54 -8.91 -37.70
C ARG A 671 19.92 -8.18 -36.51
N ARG A 672 20.50 -8.32 -35.31
CA ARG A 672 20.03 -7.65 -34.09
C ARG A 672 20.19 -6.13 -34.12
N VAL A 673 21.33 -5.61 -34.60
CA VAL A 673 21.68 -4.19 -34.45
C VAL A 673 21.39 -3.36 -35.72
N LEU A 674 21.75 -3.86 -36.91
CA LEU A 674 21.60 -3.09 -38.16
C LEU A 674 20.17 -3.16 -38.71
N ILE A 675 19.63 -4.37 -38.87
CA ILE A 675 18.29 -4.62 -39.44
C ILE A 675 17.20 -4.37 -38.40
N GLY A 676 17.36 -4.93 -37.19
CA GLY A 676 16.41 -4.81 -36.08
C GLY A 676 16.18 -3.39 -35.57
N ARG A 677 17.25 -2.60 -35.42
CA ARG A 677 17.20 -1.34 -34.66
C ARG A 677 17.06 -0.08 -35.52
N PHE A 678 17.57 -0.10 -36.76
CA PHE A 678 17.49 1.04 -37.69
C PHE A 678 16.48 0.82 -38.82
N VAL A 679 16.62 -0.25 -39.61
CA VAL A 679 15.76 -0.49 -40.80
C VAL A 679 14.31 -0.77 -40.39
N LEU A 680 14.08 -1.70 -39.46
CA LEU A 680 12.73 -2.06 -39.01
C LEU A 680 12.07 -0.92 -38.19
N SER A 681 12.83 -0.05 -37.54
CA SER A 681 12.28 1.09 -36.78
C SER A 681 11.73 2.18 -37.72
N VAL A 682 12.45 2.49 -38.79
CA VAL A 682 11.98 3.45 -39.82
C VAL A 682 10.83 2.85 -40.63
N ALA A 683 10.96 1.58 -41.05
CA ALA A 683 9.89 0.86 -41.74
C ALA A 683 8.61 0.74 -40.89
N ALA A 684 8.71 0.55 -39.57
CA ALA A 684 7.56 0.52 -38.67
C ALA A 684 6.86 1.90 -38.55
N LEU A 685 7.61 3.00 -38.65
CA LEU A 685 7.05 4.35 -38.64
C LEU A 685 6.27 4.64 -39.92
N ILE A 686 6.84 4.27 -41.08
CA ILE A 686 6.21 4.39 -42.40
C ILE A 686 4.99 3.46 -42.50
N SER A 687 5.14 2.19 -42.10
CA SER A 687 4.05 1.21 -42.09
C SER A 687 2.91 1.65 -41.18
N LYS A 688 3.18 2.28 -40.02
CA LYS A 688 2.13 2.85 -39.16
C LYS A 688 1.33 3.95 -39.86
N LEU A 689 1.98 4.82 -40.63
CA LEU A 689 1.31 5.92 -41.34
C LEU A 689 0.38 5.40 -42.45
N LEU A 690 0.81 4.37 -43.18
CA LEU A 690 0.07 3.82 -44.32
C LEU A 690 -0.95 2.73 -43.91
N TRP A 691 -0.59 1.89 -42.93
CA TRP A 691 -1.39 0.77 -42.44
C TRP A 691 -1.25 0.60 -40.91
N PRO A 692 -2.07 1.31 -40.11
CA PRO A 692 -1.95 1.31 -38.64
C PRO A 692 -2.04 -0.08 -37.98
N ASN A 693 -2.79 -1.02 -38.59
CA ASN A 693 -2.91 -2.42 -38.17
C ASN A 693 -2.16 -3.39 -39.09
N GLY A 694 -1.22 -2.90 -39.90
CA GLY A 694 -0.36 -3.73 -40.74
C GLY A 694 0.54 -4.68 -39.94
N PRO A 695 1.30 -5.54 -40.65
CA PRO A 695 2.15 -6.57 -40.03
C PRO A 695 3.27 -5.98 -39.18
N LEU A 696 3.81 -4.81 -39.51
CA LEU A 696 4.89 -4.16 -38.77
C LEU A 696 4.37 -2.94 -37.99
N ARG A 697 4.68 -2.84 -36.70
CA ARG A 697 4.17 -1.80 -35.80
C ARG A 697 5.24 -1.21 -34.89
N THR A 698 4.90 -0.06 -34.31
CA THR A 698 5.71 0.55 -33.24
C THR A 698 5.27 0.05 -31.88
N THR A 699 6.21 -0.15 -30.96
CA THR A 699 5.91 -0.56 -29.57
C THR A 699 4.98 0.42 -28.85
N LYS A 700 5.08 1.72 -29.16
CA LYS A 700 4.17 2.75 -28.62
C LYS A 700 2.71 2.52 -29.02
N LYS A 701 2.48 2.16 -30.29
CA LYS A 701 1.13 1.92 -30.84
C LYS A 701 0.55 0.64 -30.25
N SER A 702 1.29 -0.46 -30.30
CA SER A 702 0.78 -1.73 -29.77
C SER A 702 0.56 -1.68 -28.26
N ALA A 703 1.38 -0.93 -27.51
CA ALA A 703 1.13 -0.68 -26.09
C ALA A 703 -0.17 0.13 -25.85
N ALA A 704 -0.53 1.05 -26.75
CA ALA A 704 -1.79 1.79 -26.64
C ALA A 704 -2.99 0.88 -26.88
N ASP A 705 -2.94 0.02 -27.91
CA ASP A 705 -3.99 -0.96 -28.21
C ASP A 705 -4.18 -1.93 -27.02
N VAL A 706 -3.07 -2.41 -26.43
CA VAL A 706 -3.10 -3.27 -25.24
C VAL A 706 -3.78 -2.59 -24.05
N LEU A 707 -3.47 -1.31 -23.79
CA LEU A 707 -4.11 -0.58 -22.70
C LEU A 707 -5.58 -0.25 -22.98
N GLN A 708 -5.96 -0.03 -24.23
CA GLN A 708 -7.35 0.15 -24.61
C GLN A 708 -8.14 -1.12 -24.30
N ALA A 709 -7.65 -2.28 -24.74
CA ALA A 709 -8.24 -3.57 -24.42
C ALA A 709 -8.25 -3.87 -22.91
N ALA A 710 -7.25 -3.42 -22.15
CA ALA A 710 -7.15 -3.65 -20.71
C ALA A 710 -8.10 -2.77 -19.86
N PHE A 711 -8.45 -1.55 -20.29
CA PHE A 711 -9.16 -0.59 -19.44
C PHE A 711 -10.40 0.08 -20.05
N ASP A 712 -10.54 0.13 -21.38
CA ASP A 712 -11.63 0.87 -22.04
C ASP A 712 -12.67 -0.11 -22.61
N SER A 713 -13.89 -0.12 -22.05
CA SER A 713 -15.01 -0.98 -22.51
C SER A 713 -15.81 -0.31 -23.62
N ASN A 714 -16.02 0.99 -23.50
CA ASN A 714 -16.99 1.72 -24.33
C ASN A 714 -16.54 1.80 -25.80
N SER A 715 -15.24 1.65 -26.07
CA SER A 715 -14.70 1.71 -27.43
C SER A 715 -14.67 0.37 -28.18
N LEU A 716 -15.01 -0.76 -27.55
CA LEU A 716 -15.02 -2.08 -28.19
C LEU A 716 -16.44 -2.66 -28.27
N VAL A 717 -17.09 -2.91 -27.13
CA VAL A 717 -18.49 -3.32 -26.91
C VAL A 717 -18.76 -3.27 -25.39
N SER A 718 -20.01 -3.27 -24.94
CA SER A 718 -20.37 -3.12 -23.51
C SER A 718 -19.68 -4.15 -22.57
N HIS A 719 -19.48 -5.39 -23.03
CA HIS A 719 -18.73 -6.45 -22.32
C HIS A 719 -17.85 -7.27 -23.28
N PRO A 720 -16.59 -6.86 -23.54
CA PRO A 720 -15.75 -7.45 -24.58
C PRO A 720 -15.08 -8.75 -24.12
N ASN A 721 -15.85 -9.84 -23.99
CA ASN A 721 -15.33 -11.17 -23.68
C ASN A 721 -15.15 -12.02 -24.94
N GLY A 722 -14.04 -12.76 -25.02
CA GLY A 722 -13.77 -13.68 -26.13
C GLY A 722 -13.42 -12.98 -27.45
N LEU A 723 -12.95 -11.74 -27.41
CA LEU A 723 -12.60 -10.93 -28.58
C LEU A 723 -11.11 -11.07 -28.94
N TYR A 724 -10.84 -11.49 -30.18
CA TYR A 724 -9.50 -11.50 -30.76
C TYR A 724 -9.28 -10.26 -31.63
N LEU A 725 -8.22 -9.50 -31.34
CA LEU A 725 -7.92 -8.22 -31.97
C LEU A 725 -6.62 -8.28 -32.74
N ASN A 726 -6.64 -7.85 -34.00
CA ASN A 726 -5.45 -7.51 -34.76
C ASN A 726 -5.10 -6.01 -34.55
N GLY A 727 -4.36 -5.73 -33.48
CA GLY A 727 -4.16 -4.37 -33.00
C GLY A 727 -5.44 -3.83 -32.36
N SER A 728 -6.06 -2.82 -32.98
CA SER A 728 -7.30 -2.20 -32.48
C SER A 728 -8.58 -2.69 -33.17
N LYS A 729 -8.49 -3.62 -34.12
CA LYS A 729 -9.64 -4.15 -34.89
C LYS A 729 -9.85 -5.63 -34.63
N PRO A 730 -11.08 -6.17 -34.73
CA PRO A 730 -11.31 -7.62 -34.71
C PRO A 730 -10.45 -8.35 -35.74
N GLY A 731 -9.94 -9.53 -35.37
CA GLY A 731 -9.16 -10.41 -36.23
C GLY A 731 -9.71 -11.84 -36.23
N ASP A 732 -9.16 -12.67 -37.11
CA ASP A 732 -9.48 -14.09 -37.20
C ASP A 732 -8.50 -14.93 -36.36
N VAL A 733 -9.04 -15.83 -35.54
CA VAL A 733 -8.29 -16.78 -34.70
C VAL A 733 -7.89 -18.06 -35.44
N GLY A 734 -8.42 -18.29 -36.64
CA GLY A 734 -8.17 -19.49 -37.43
C GLY A 734 -8.96 -20.72 -36.98
N SER A 735 -9.09 -21.68 -37.89
CA SER A 735 -9.96 -22.86 -37.73
C SER A 735 -9.55 -23.80 -36.60
N GLU A 736 -8.25 -23.95 -36.32
CA GLU A 736 -7.80 -24.83 -35.23
C GLU A 736 -8.24 -24.32 -33.86
N VAL A 737 -8.29 -23.00 -33.66
CA VAL A 737 -8.73 -22.42 -32.39
C VAL A 737 -10.22 -22.64 -32.18
N GLU A 738 -11.04 -22.62 -33.24
CA GLU A 738 -12.49 -22.81 -33.14
C GLU A 738 -12.90 -24.29 -32.91
N ASP A 739 -12.00 -25.25 -33.14
CA ASP A 739 -12.23 -26.66 -32.82
C ASP A 739 -12.27 -26.91 -31.30
N ALA A 740 -13.48 -27.11 -30.77
CA ALA A 740 -13.70 -27.37 -29.35
C ALA A 740 -13.00 -28.64 -28.83
N SER A 741 -12.90 -29.69 -29.65
CA SER A 741 -12.26 -30.95 -29.24
C SER A 741 -10.75 -30.78 -29.05
N LYS A 742 -10.11 -29.91 -29.84
CA LYS A 742 -8.69 -29.53 -29.65
C LYS A 742 -8.52 -28.68 -28.40
N ARG A 743 -9.36 -27.66 -28.20
CA ARG A 743 -9.28 -26.78 -27.03
C ARG A 743 -9.45 -27.53 -25.71
N ILE A 744 -10.49 -28.37 -25.59
CA ILE A 744 -10.77 -29.13 -24.36
C ILE A 744 -9.62 -30.10 -24.04
N ARG A 745 -9.08 -30.79 -25.06
CA ARG A 745 -7.93 -31.67 -24.89
C ARG A 745 -6.69 -30.91 -24.41
N LEU A 746 -6.36 -29.79 -25.05
CA LEU A 746 -5.23 -28.95 -24.63
C LEU A 746 -5.42 -28.44 -23.20
N TRP A 747 -6.63 -28.00 -22.85
CA TRP A 747 -6.96 -27.52 -21.52
C TRP A 747 -6.68 -28.59 -20.46
N ARG A 748 -7.28 -29.78 -20.62
CA ARG A 748 -7.08 -30.92 -19.73
C ARG A 748 -5.61 -31.31 -19.61
N ASP A 749 -4.91 -31.42 -20.73
CA ASP A 749 -3.51 -31.83 -20.74
C ASP A 749 -2.62 -30.75 -20.07
N SER A 750 -2.99 -29.46 -20.19
CA SER A 750 -2.29 -28.35 -19.53
C SER A 750 -2.52 -28.29 -18.03
N LEU A 751 -3.70 -28.68 -17.52
CA LEU A 751 -3.92 -28.88 -16.09
C LEU A 751 -2.95 -29.93 -15.52
N ARG A 752 -2.80 -31.05 -16.24
CA ARG A 752 -1.83 -32.11 -15.90
C ARG A 752 -0.39 -31.59 -15.94
N TYR A 753 0.01 -30.92 -17.01
CA TYR A 753 1.38 -30.39 -17.16
C TYR A 753 1.73 -29.35 -16.08
N ALA A 754 0.80 -28.46 -15.75
CA ALA A 754 0.97 -27.43 -14.73
C ALA A 754 0.76 -27.96 -13.29
N GLN A 755 0.32 -29.22 -13.15
CA GLN A 755 -0.01 -29.88 -11.89
C GLN A 755 -1.01 -29.06 -11.06
N VAL A 756 -2.08 -28.58 -11.70
CA VAL A 756 -3.15 -27.83 -11.03
C VAL A 756 -3.90 -28.76 -10.08
N LYS A 757 -4.08 -28.34 -8.83
CA LYS A 757 -4.75 -29.10 -7.77
C LYS A 757 -6.04 -28.43 -7.34
N HIS A 758 -6.92 -29.18 -6.69
CA HIS A 758 -8.10 -28.61 -6.03
C HIS A 758 -7.66 -27.49 -5.05
N GLY A 759 -8.31 -26.33 -5.14
CA GLY A 759 -7.97 -25.15 -4.36
C GLY A 759 -6.92 -24.21 -4.98
N ASP A 760 -6.24 -24.61 -6.06
CA ASP A 760 -5.32 -23.72 -6.79
C ASP A 760 -6.08 -22.61 -7.53
N THR A 761 -7.31 -22.87 -7.98
CA THR A 761 -8.15 -21.91 -8.69
C THR A 761 -9.57 -21.88 -8.14
N VAL A 762 -10.21 -20.71 -8.29
CA VAL A 762 -11.62 -20.46 -7.91
C VAL A 762 -12.59 -20.62 -9.07
N LEU A 763 -12.09 -20.91 -10.27
CA LEU A 763 -12.93 -21.18 -11.44
C LEU A 763 -13.74 -22.45 -11.19
N VAL A 764 -15.07 -22.37 -11.33
CA VAL A 764 -15.94 -23.55 -11.25
C VAL A 764 -15.81 -24.36 -12.54
N ASP A 765 -15.96 -25.69 -12.44
CA ASP A 765 -15.81 -26.63 -13.57
C ASP A 765 -14.52 -26.36 -14.34
N TRP A 766 -13.40 -26.24 -13.61
CA TRP A 766 -12.10 -25.94 -14.19
C TRP A 766 -11.41 -27.18 -14.77
N GLU A 767 -11.79 -28.40 -14.36
CA GLU A 767 -11.36 -29.66 -14.98
C GLU A 767 -12.02 -29.84 -16.37
#